data_AF-A0A5J6ZE25-F1
#
_entry.id   AF-A0A5J6ZE25-F1
#
_cell.length_a   1.000
_cell.length_b   1.000
_cell.length_c   1.000
_cell.angle_alpha   90.00
_cell.angle_beta   90.00
_cell.angle_gamma   90.00
#
_symmetry.space_group_name_H-M   'P 1'
#
loop_
_entity.id
_entity.type
_entity.pdbx_description
1 polymer ?
#
loop_
_entity_poly.entity_id
_entity_poly.type
_entity_poly.pdbx_seq_one_letter_code
_entity_poly.pdbx_strand_id
1 'polypeptide(L)'
;MTASTMKAFRWLALILILLAGVGMGIGAVEKPAASTAALPDGADSKVVAEALEQRPGDDAQAAIIFLKSSNGDKLQLGELQGIAKDAGGRLIPNEDGSAAIIPIEIPNEGLQENSDKVLEMRDDIAAQVPDGVESYITGPAAVEADLSAVFSGANFLLLGVTALIVAILLIVTYRSPILWIIPLLVIGVADRLAQTAFTWVLDAFGQTWDESVAGILSVLVFGAGTNYALLLISRYRDELNRHESRFEAMAAAWGPTVKTVSMSALTVVLGVACLMLSAVPNTRGLGLGSIVGILIALLFSAFVLPGVLVLFGRWIFWPRKPQVGDKTEHKLWDRVGNVVRKRPAAVAVVSLVVLGISCLGALNSHTGLTQSDQFIDTPESISSAELLEEKFPGQDATPANVITKDADALASYLEKNGALVQPAEPAGEWEVLNVSGPDTAELRALIADSEFDDAKVGGQDAQLYDQEENSGDDRMIIFPAVLALVFVALIAVLRSFLAPLIMVMSVLLTNVAALGLGWWISKYIFGFEAFADTTPLYAFVFLVALGIDYTIFLITRAREEAKEVGTKEGVLRSLSATGGVITSAGILLAAVFAALGVLPLVVLAQVGIVIFIGVLLDTLIVRTVLIPAIVQLLGERFWWPAHPDKFAGKKAKAEASGEAKDKTDSEPGAEAKA
;
A
#
# COMPACT_ATOMS: atom_id res chain seq x y z
N MET A 1 18.28 -15.68 -25.39
CA MET A 1 19.69 -15.34 -25.10
C MET A 1 20.54 -16.59 -25.26
N THR A 2 21.83 -16.45 -25.57
CA THR A 2 22.77 -17.59 -25.58
C THR A 2 23.44 -17.76 -24.22
N ALA A 3 24.01 -18.93 -23.96
CA ALA A 3 24.73 -19.21 -22.71
C ALA A 3 25.95 -18.30 -22.50
N SER A 4 26.59 -17.82 -23.58
CA SER A 4 27.72 -16.88 -23.51
C SER A 4 27.27 -15.50 -23.02
N THR A 5 26.12 -15.00 -23.48
CA THR A 5 25.54 -13.74 -22.99
C THR A 5 25.17 -13.86 -21.51
N MET A 6 24.65 -15.02 -21.07
CA MET A 6 24.34 -15.25 -19.65
C MET A 6 25.59 -15.26 -18.75
N LYS A 7 26.75 -15.68 -19.26
CA LYS A 7 28.02 -15.59 -18.53
C LYS A 7 28.46 -14.15 -18.31
N ALA A 8 28.18 -13.25 -19.26
CA ALA A 8 28.46 -11.82 -19.12
C ALA A 8 27.45 -11.14 -18.18
N PHE A 9 26.21 -11.61 -18.15
CA PHE A 9 25.11 -11.07 -17.32
C PHE A 9 25.43 -11.01 -15.82
N ARG A 10 26.27 -11.92 -15.30
CA ARG A 10 26.70 -11.87 -13.90
C ARG A 10 27.49 -10.60 -13.55
N TRP A 11 28.27 -10.09 -14.50
CA TRP A 11 29.05 -8.86 -14.32
C TRP A 11 28.14 -7.63 -14.44
N LEU A 12 27.17 -7.67 -15.36
CA LEU A 12 26.14 -6.65 -15.46
C LEU A 12 25.36 -6.52 -14.13
N ALA A 13 24.99 -7.64 -13.51
CA ALA A 13 24.31 -7.63 -12.21
C ALA A 13 25.14 -6.96 -11.12
N LEU A 14 26.46 -7.24 -11.04
CA LEU A 14 27.34 -6.59 -10.07
C LEU A 14 27.50 -5.09 -10.34
N ILE A 15 27.57 -4.68 -11.61
CA ILE A 15 27.61 -3.26 -12.00
C ILE A 15 26.31 -2.56 -11.60
N LEU A 16 25.15 -3.17 -11.84
CA LEU A 16 23.86 -2.60 -11.45
C LEU A 16 23.72 -2.48 -9.92
N ILE A 17 24.22 -3.46 -9.16
CA ILE A 17 24.28 -3.35 -7.68
C ILE A 17 25.22 -2.23 -7.25
N LEU A 18 26.39 -2.08 -7.90
CA LEU A 18 27.32 -0.98 -7.62
C LEU A 18 26.67 0.38 -7.90
N LEU A 19 26.02 0.53 -9.07
CA LEU A 19 25.30 1.75 -9.44
C LEU A 19 24.16 2.05 -8.48
N ALA A 20 23.45 1.02 -8.01
CA ALA A 20 22.44 1.17 -6.98
C ALA A 20 23.04 1.69 -5.67
N GLY A 21 24.19 1.15 -5.25
CA GLY A 21 24.92 1.64 -4.08
C GLY A 21 25.37 3.09 -4.22
N VAL A 22 25.80 3.51 -5.42
CA VAL A 22 26.11 4.92 -5.70
C VAL A 22 24.84 5.78 -5.61
N GLY A 23 23.72 5.33 -6.19
CA GLY A 23 22.44 6.03 -6.11
C GLY A 23 21.94 6.21 -4.68
N MET A 24 22.08 5.17 -3.83
CA MET A 24 21.77 5.26 -2.40
C MET A 24 22.68 6.27 -1.67
N GLY A 25 23.94 6.39 -2.09
CA GLY A 25 24.91 7.31 -1.51
C GLY A 25 24.62 8.79 -1.78
N ILE A 26 23.70 9.11 -2.72
CA ILE A 26 23.25 10.48 -2.99
C ILE A 26 22.37 11.00 -1.85
N GLY A 27 21.71 10.11 -1.09
CA GLY A 27 20.74 10.49 -0.07
C GLY A 27 19.35 10.77 -0.64
N ALA A 28 18.34 10.66 0.21
CA ALA A 28 16.97 11.07 -0.12
C ALA A 28 16.88 12.59 -0.15
N VAL A 29 15.91 13.11 -0.92
CA VAL A 29 15.55 14.53 -0.84
C VAL A 29 14.79 14.72 0.46
N GLU A 30 15.13 15.78 1.20
CA GLU A 30 14.39 16.17 2.40
C GLU A 30 12.92 16.43 2.04
N LYS A 31 12.03 16.16 3.00
CA LYS A 31 10.61 16.41 2.78
C LYS A 31 10.37 17.89 2.49
N PRO A 32 9.40 18.24 1.62
CA PRO A 32 8.99 19.63 1.45
C PRO A 32 8.64 20.24 2.80
N ALA A 33 9.23 21.40 3.11
CA ALA A 33 9.04 22.08 4.40
C ALA A 33 7.64 22.67 4.60
N ALA A 34 6.83 22.78 3.54
CA ALA A 34 5.48 23.33 3.60
C ALA A 34 4.51 22.27 4.16
N SER A 35 4.05 22.50 5.39
CA SER A 35 3.05 21.68 6.09
C SER A 35 1.72 21.60 5.33
N THR A 36 1.45 22.60 4.50
CA THR A 36 0.24 22.77 3.66
C THR A 36 0.24 21.93 2.39
N ALA A 37 1.41 21.46 1.94
CA ALA A 37 1.55 20.85 0.62
C ALA A 37 0.94 19.42 0.54
N ALA A 38 0.61 18.82 1.68
CA ALA A 38 -0.13 17.55 1.77
C ALA A 38 -1.66 17.72 1.68
N LEU A 39 -2.18 18.95 1.76
CA LEU A 39 -3.62 19.22 1.81
C LEU A 39 -4.29 19.23 0.42
N PRO A 40 -5.57 18.82 0.32
CA PRO A 40 -6.30 18.77 -0.94
C PRO A 40 -6.34 20.12 -1.67
N ASP A 41 -6.18 20.09 -2.99
CA ASP A 41 -6.16 21.31 -3.80
C ASP A 41 -7.53 22.01 -3.80
N GLY A 42 -7.56 23.29 -3.45
CA GLY A 42 -8.79 24.10 -3.43
C GLY A 42 -9.66 23.93 -2.17
N ALA A 43 -9.21 23.15 -1.18
CA ALA A 43 -9.88 23.00 0.10
C ALA A 43 -9.75 24.26 0.97
N ASP A 44 -10.80 24.57 1.75
CA ASP A 44 -10.81 25.73 2.64
C ASP A 44 -9.69 25.64 3.69
N SER A 45 -9.43 24.45 4.24
CA SER A 45 -8.36 24.25 5.23
C SER A 45 -6.96 24.49 4.66
N LYS A 46 -6.76 24.23 3.35
CA LYS A 46 -5.50 24.54 2.66
C LYS A 46 -5.31 26.04 2.49
N VAL A 47 -6.36 26.76 2.08
CA VAL A 47 -6.28 28.23 1.92
C VAL A 47 -5.97 28.89 3.25
N VAL A 48 -6.61 28.45 4.33
CA VAL A 48 -6.32 28.94 5.69
C VAL A 48 -4.88 28.65 6.08
N ALA A 49 -4.42 27.42 5.89
CA ALA A 49 -3.08 27.04 6.30
C ALA A 49 -1.98 27.74 5.46
N GLU A 50 -2.19 27.95 4.15
CA GLU A 50 -1.29 28.75 3.30
C GLU A 50 -1.28 30.24 3.68
N ALA A 51 -2.41 30.78 4.14
CA ALA A 51 -2.48 32.15 4.64
C ALA A 51 -1.67 32.28 5.94
N LEU A 52 -1.80 31.32 6.85
CA LEU A 52 -1.05 31.29 8.11
C LEU A 52 0.47 31.16 7.85
N GLU A 53 0.91 30.29 6.94
CA GLU A 53 2.34 30.15 6.58
C GLU A 53 2.97 31.45 6.01
N GLN A 54 2.17 32.38 5.48
CA GLN A 54 2.67 33.67 4.96
C GLN A 54 2.88 34.73 6.05
N ARG A 55 2.52 34.44 7.31
CA ARG A 55 2.69 35.40 8.41
C ARG A 55 4.20 35.62 8.68
N PRO A 56 4.66 36.89 8.74
CA PRO A 56 6.07 37.18 9.01
C PRO A 56 6.46 36.72 10.42
N GLY A 57 7.42 35.80 10.53
CA GLY A 57 7.89 35.26 11.82
C GLY A 57 7.26 33.92 12.22
N ASP A 58 6.37 33.35 11.40
CA ASP A 58 5.68 32.07 11.64
C ASP A 58 6.55 30.84 11.30
N ASP A 59 7.87 30.97 11.46
CA ASP A 59 8.79 29.83 11.45
C ASP A 59 8.68 29.07 12.79
N ALA A 60 7.50 28.98 13.42
CA ALA A 60 7.31 28.30 14.69
C ALA A 60 5.94 27.63 14.76
N GLN A 61 5.88 26.47 15.42
CA GLN A 61 4.63 25.76 15.65
C GLN A 61 4.17 25.94 17.09
N ALA A 62 2.86 26.11 17.27
CA ALA A 62 2.29 26.19 18.61
C ALA A 62 2.42 24.85 19.35
N ALA A 63 2.79 24.93 20.61
CA ALA A 63 2.71 23.85 21.58
C ALA A 63 2.12 24.38 22.89
N ILE A 64 1.50 23.49 23.65
CA ILE A 64 0.90 23.80 24.94
C ILE A 64 1.50 22.86 25.96
N ILE A 65 2.18 23.41 26.96
CA ILE A 65 2.56 22.64 28.15
C ILE A 65 1.34 22.62 29.07
N PHE A 66 0.82 21.43 29.33
CA PHE A 66 -0.31 21.20 30.22
C PHE A 66 0.18 20.64 31.56
N LEU A 67 -0.15 21.35 32.63
CA LEU A 67 0.22 21.01 34.00
C LEU A 67 -1.04 20.67 34.80
N LYS A 68 -1.03 19.54 35.50
CA LYS A 68 -2.17 19.04 36.26
C LYS A 68 -1.74 18.54 37.63
N SER A 69 -2.57 18.77 38.66
CA SER A 69 -2.36 18.13 39.96
C SER A 69 -2.73 16.64 39.92
N SER A 70 -1.82 15.77 40.35
CA SER A 70 -2.07 14.32 40.45
C SER A 70 -3.20 13.96 41.43
N ASN A 71 -3.41 14.79 42.45
CA ASN A 71 -4.42 14.56 43.49
C ASN A 71 -5.69 15.41 43.31
N GLY A 72 -5.73 16.27 42.28
CA GLY A 72 -6.81 17.25 42.06
C GLY A 72 -6.78 18.44 43.02
N ASP A 73 -5.68 18.63 43.74
CA ASP A 73 -5.45 19.77 44.62
C ASP A 73 -5.12 21.04 43.80
N LYS A 74 -5.20 22.21 44.44
CA LYS A 74 -4.81 23.47 43.79
C LYS A 74 -3.31 23.52 43.55
N LEU A 75 -2.93 23.86 42.33
CA LEU A 75 -1.54 24.05 41.94
C LEU A 75 -0.92 25.25 42.66
N GLN A 76 0.32 25.08 43.12
CA GLN A 76 1.11 26.16 43.69
C GLN A 76 1.72 27.01 42.55
N LEU A 77 0.93 27.96 42.04
CA LEU A 77 1.29 28.77 40.86
C LEU A 77 2.64 29.49 40.97
N GLY A 78 3.08 29.84 42.18
CA GLY A 78 4.37 30.49 42.41
C GLY A 78 5.58 29.60 42.10
N GLU A 79 5.45 28.28 42.28
CA GLU A 79 6.50 27.31 41.96
C GLU A 79 6.55 27.04 40.46
N LEU A 80 5.39 27.04 39.80
CA LEU A 80 5.26 26.78 38.35
C LEU A 80 5.63 28.00 37.49
N GLN A 81 5.69 29.19 38.08
CA GLN A 81 6.01 30.42 37.35
C GLN A 81 7.47 30.44 36.85
N GLY A 82 8.36 29.70 37.50
CA GLY A 82 9.74 29.47 37.02
C GLY A 82 9.74 28.71 35.70
N ILE A 83 9.03 27.58 35.66
CA ILE A 83 8.88 26.73 34.47
C ILE A 83 8.29 27.53 33.30
N ALA A 84 7.22 28.30 33.54
CA ALA A 84 6.62 29.12 32.49
C ALA A 84 7.60 30.15 31.90
N LYS A 85 8.43 30.76 32.76
CA LYS A 85 9.42 31.75 32.33
C LYS A 85 10.57 31.11 31.56
N ASP A 86 11.04 29.94 31.98
CA ASP A 86 12.13 29.22 31.33
C ASP A 86 11.68 28.65 29.97
N ALA A 87 10.43 28.21 29.87
CA ALA A 87 9.80 27.79 28.61
C ALA A 87 9.40 28.96 27.69
N GLY A 88 9.53 30.22 28.14
CA GLY A 88 9.21 31.40 27.33
C GLY A 88 7.73 31.74 27.22
N GLY A 89 6.85 31.09 28.01
CA GLY A 89 5.41 31.28 27.97
C GLY A 89 4.82 31.96 29.21
N ARG A 90 3.49 32.07 29.27
CA ARG A 90 2.75 32.58 30.44
C ARG A 90 1.89 31.49 31.02
N LEU A 91 1.90 31.37 32.35
CA LEU A 91 1.06 30.42 33.08
C LEU A 91 -0.40 30.91 33.12
N ILE A 92 -1.32 30.09 32.62
CA ILE A 92 -2.76 30.36 32.62
C ILE A 92 -3.45 29.24 33.41
N PRO A 93 -3.94 29.51 34.63
CA PRO A 93 -4.65 28.50 35.44
C PRO A 93 -6.10 28.31 34.97
N ASN A 94 -6.64 27.11 35.19
CA ASN A 94 -8.06 26.82 35.01
C ASN A 94 -8.91 27.41 36.15
N GLU A 95 -10.25 27.44 35.98
CA GLU A 95 -11.16 28.06 36.96
C GLU A 95 -11.01 27.49 38.38
N ASP A 96 -10.82 26.18 38.49
CA ASP A 96 -10.68 25.47 39.77
C ASP A 96 -9.27 25.55 40.38
N GLY A 97 -8.28 25.97 39.58
CA GLY A 97 -6.86 26.01 39.93
C GLY A 97 -6.18 24.64 40.03
N SER A 98 -6.84 23.56 39.58
CA SER A 98 -6.31 22.19 39.57
C SER A 98 -5.40 21.89 38.38
N ALA A 99 -5.45 22.75 37.35
CA ALA A 99 -4.66 22.63 36.12
C ALA A 99 -4.19 24.01 35.66
N ALA A 100 -3.12 24.04 34.86
CA ALA A 100 -2.61 25.25 34.22
C ALA A 100 -2.01 24.91 32.85
N ILE A 101 -2.12 25.85 31.90
CA ILE A 101 -1.48 25.75 30.59
C ILE A 101 -0.40 26.81 30.42
N ILE A 102 0.61 26.50 29.62
CA ILE A 102 1.64 27.45 29.19
C ILE A 102 1.74 27.34 27.66
N PRO A 103 1.12 28.26 26.91
CA PRO A 103 1.30 28.34 25.46
C PRO A 103 2.74 28.73 25.15
N ILE A 104 3.36 27.99 24.24
CA ILE A 104 4.73 28.20 23.76
C ILE A 104 4.77 28.05 22.24
N GLU A 105 5.82 28.58 21.64
CA GLU A 105 6.11 28.46 20.22
C GLU A 105 7.44 27.72 20.05
N ILE A 106 7.44 26.70 19.20
CA ILE A 106 8.62 25.89 18.89
C ILE A 106 9.13 26.30 17.51
N PRO A 107 10.33 26.91 17.41
CA PRO A 107 10.91 27.27 16.14
C PRO A 107 11.04 26.06 15.22
N ASN A 108 10.61 26.21 13.97
CA ASN A 108 10.62 25.24 12.90
C ASN A 108 12.02 25.20 12.26
N GLU A 109 12.88 24.33 12.78
CA GLU A 109 14.24 24.11 12.29
C GLU A 109 14.38 22.81 11.47
N GLY A 110 13.27 22.11 11.23
CA GLY A 110 13.21 20.82 10.54
C GLY A 110 12.42 19.78 11.33
N LEU A 111 11.75 18.85 10.65
CA LEU A 111 10.85 17.87 11.29
C LEU A 111 11.55 17.05 12.40
N GLN A 112 12.79 16.61 12.15
CA GLN A 112 13.53 15.78 13.11
C GLN A 112 14.04 16.62 14.28
N GLU A 113 14.62 17.77 13.99
CA GLU A 113 15.11 18.71 15.00
C GLU A 113 13.99 19.21 15.91
N ASN A 114 12.82 19.54 15.35
CA ASN A 114 11.64 19.95 16.12
C ASN A 114 11.14 18.80 17.01
N SER A 115 11.08 17.59 16.46
CA SER A 115 10.70 16.40 17.22
C SER A 115 11.64 16.14 18.39
N ASP A 116 12.95 16.20 18.16
CA ASP A 116 13.96 15.99 19.20
C ASP A 116 13.87 17.07 20.28
N LYS A 117 13.60 18.34 19.91
CA LYS A 117 13.37 19.44 20.87
C LYS A 117 12.13 19.24 21.73
N VAL A 118 11.02 18.78 21.15
CA VAL A 118 9.80 18.49 21.94
C VAL A 118 10.08 17.38 22.95
N LEU A 119 10.79 16.32 22.54
CA LEU A 119 11.15 15.22 23.43
C LEU A 119 12.09 15.67 24.55
N GLU A 120 13.11 16.48 24.24
CA GLU A 120 14.00 17.07 25.24
C GLU A 120 13.21 17.98 26.21
N MET A 121 12.29 18.79 25.69
CA MET A 121 11.46 19.67 26.50
C MET A 121 10.52 18.89 27.44
N ARG A 122 9.98 17.74 27.00
CA ARG A 122 9.19 16.86 27.87
C ARG A 122 10.03 16.36 29.04
N ASP A 123 11.24 15.88 28.77
CA ASP A 123 12.15 15.37 29.81
C ASP A 123 12.58 16.49 30.78
N ASP A 124 12.91 17.67 30.25
CA ASP A 124 13.34 18.83 31.04
C ASP A 124 12.22 19.36 31.93
N ILE A 125 11.00 19.49 31.40
CA ILE A 125 9.85 19.97 32.19
C ILE A 125 9.49 18.93 33.25
N ALA A 126 9.43 17.65 32.89
CA ALA A 126 9.13 16.56 33.83
C ALA A 126 10.15 16.49 34.99
N ALA A 127 11.40 16.89 34.76
CA ALA A 127 12.43 16.98 35.79
C ALA A 127 12.29 18.22 36.71
N GLN A 128 11.59 19.26 36.26
CA GLN A 128 11.43 20.54 36.97
C GLN A 128 10.10 20.66 37.72
N VAL A 129 9.06 19.90 37.35
CA VAL A 129 7.77 19.95 38.06
C VAL A 129 7.89 19.43 39.50
N PRO A 130 7.25 20.09 40.49
CA PRO A 130 7.21 19.62 41.88
C PRO A 130 6.48 18.28 42.06
N ASP A 131 6.80 17.57 43.15
CA ASP A 131 6.11 16.33 43.53
C ASP A 131 4.58 16.54 43.61
N GLY A 132 3.81 15.71 42.88
CA GLY A 132 2.35 15.78 42.83
C GLY A 132 1.78 16.65 41.69
N VAL A 133 2.63 17.11 40.77
CA VAL A 133 2.25 17.73 39.50
C VAL A 133 2.68 16.84 38.34
N GLU A 134 1.74 16.55 37.45
CA GLU A 134 1.98 15.91 36.15
C GLU A 134 2.13 17.00 35.08
N SER A 135 3.07 16.78 34.16
CA SER A 135 3.32 17.67 33.02
C SER A 135 3.19 16.90 31.71
N TYR A 136 2.54 17.53 30.74
CA TYR A 136 2.34 17.00 29.40
C TYR A 136 2.62 18.10 28.38
N ILE A 137 2.98 17.72 27.15
CA ILE A 137 3.08 18.67 26.03
C ILE A 137 2.16 18.20 24.91
N THR A 138 1.25 19.09 24.52
CA THR A 138 0.27 18.93 23.45
C THR A 138 0.35 20.07 22.42
N GLY A 139 -0.55 20.09 21.46
CA GLY A 139 -0.58 21.01 20.32
C GLY A 139 0.10 20.45 19.07
N PRO A 140 -0.01 21.15 17.92
CA PRO A 140 0.45 20.66 16.63
C PRO A 140 1.91 20.19 16.61
N ALA A 141 2.83 20.94 17.22
CA ALA A 141 4.25 20.55 17.27
C ALA A 141 4.49 19.25 18.03
N ALA A 142 3.72 19.01 19.09
CA ALA A 142 3.85 17.81 19.91
C ALA A 142 3.25 16.57 19.22
N VAL A 143 2.14 16.75 18.49
CA VAL A 143 1.55 15.70 17.66
C VAL A 143 2.50 15.30 16.53
N GLU A 144 3.15 16.28 15.89
CA GLU A 144 4.14 16.03 14.84
C GLU A 144 5.39 15.31 15.39
N ALA A 145 5.89 15.75 16.55
CA ALA A 145 7.01 15.11 17.24
C ALA A 145 6.68 13.65 17.60
N ASP A 146 5.48 13.39 18.14
CA ASP A 146 5.03 12.05 18.43
C ASP A 146 4.93 11.20 17.17
N LEU A 147 4.37 11.73 16.08
CA LEU A 147 4.30 11.03 14.79
C LEU A 147 5.71 10.66 14.30
N SER A 148 6.66 11.59 14.31
CA SER A 148 8.05 11.36 13.90
C SER A 148 8.73 10.32 14.78
N ALA A 149 8.61 10.44 16.11
CA ALA A 149 9.19 9.51 17.08
C ALA A 149 8.64 8.09 16.92
N VAL A 150 7.34 7.97 16.66
CA VAL A 150 6.61 6.72 16.45
C VAL A 150 7.05 6.01 15.15
N PHE A 151 7.43 6.76 14.11
CA PHE A 151 8.02 6.21 12.89
C PHE A 151 9.54 5.98 12.97
N SER A 152 10.23 6.65 13.89
CA SER A 152 11.65 6.45 14.13
C SER A 152 11.91 4.99 14.54
N GLY A 153 12.79 4.31 13.81
CA GLY A 153 13.05 2.88 14.01
C GLY A 153 11.99 1.92 13.45
N ALA A 154 10.74 2.36 13.28
CA ALA A 154 9.65 1.53 12.73
C ALA A 154 9.93 1.05 11.29
N ASN A 155 10.60 1.87 10.48
CA ASN A 155 11.03 1.47 9.13
C ASN A 155 12.04 0.31 9.13
N PHE A 156 12.91 0.23 10.13
CA PHE A 156 13.83 -0.91 10.28
C PHE A 156 13.10 -2.15 10.78
N LEU A 157 12.14 -1.97 11.69
CA LEU A 157 11.28 -3.05 12.19
C LEU A 157 10.43 -3.64 11.04
N LEU A 158 9.79 -2.79 10.24
CA LEU A 158 9.01 -3.17 9.06
C LEU A 158 9.85 -3.99 8.10
N LEU A 159 11.04 -3.50 7.71
CA LEU A 159 11.95 -4.23 6.83
C LEU A 159 12.33 -5.58 7.44
N GLY A 160 12.68 -5.61 8.72
CA GLY A 160 13.08 -6.82 9.45
C GLY A 160 11.98 -7.87 9.51
N VAL A 161 10.76 -7.47 9.88
CA VAL A 161 9.59 -8.36 9.94
C VAL A 161 9.20 -8.85 8.55
N THR A 162 9.16 -7.96 7.56
CA THR A 162 8.83 -8.33 6.17
C THR A 162 9.86 -9.31 5.62
N ALA A 163 11.15 -9.06 5.86
CA ALA A 163 12.22 -9.97 5.45
C ALA A 163 12.15 -11.32 6.17
N LEU A 164 11.82 -11.34 7.46
CA LEU A 164 11.62 -12.58 8.21
C LEU A 164 10.44 -13.40 7.67
N ILE A 165 9.29 -12.76 7.43
CA ILE A 165 8.10 -13.40 6.86
C ILE A 165 8.44 -14.03 5.51
N VAL A 166 9.07 -13.26 4.62
CA VAL A 166 9.44 -13.77 3.29
C VAL A 166 10.53 -14.84 3.39
N ALA A 167 11.51 -14.70 4.28
CA ALA A 167 12.52 -15.73 4.51
C ALA A 167 11.86 -17.06 4.89
N ILE A 168 10.95 -17.05 5.87
CA ILE A 168 10.20 -18.23 6.30
C ILE A 168 9.40 -18.82 5.13
N LEU A 169 8.67 -18.00 4.38
CA LEU A 169 7.85 -18.47 3.26
C LEU A 169 8.70 -19.04 2.11
N LEU A 170 9.83 -18.43 1.79
CA LEU A 170 10.76 -18.96 0.79
C LEU A 170 11.41 -20.27 1.25
N ILE A 171 11.78 -20.38 2.54
CA ILE A 171 12.27 -21.62 3.14
C ILE A 171 11.21 -22.72 3.01
N VAL A 172 9.96 -22.44 3.36
CA VAL A 172 8.85 -23.41 3.28
C VAL A 172 8.56 -23.81 1.83
N THR A 173 8.49 -22.83 0.93
CA THR A 173 8.14 -23.03 -0.49
C THR A 173 9.20 -23.84 -1.23
N TYR A 174 10.48 -23.48 -1.07
CA TYR A 174 11.58 -24.12 -1.79
C TYR A 174 12.25 -25.24 -1.01
N ARG A 175 11.95 -25.38 0.28
CA ARG A 175 12.61 -26.31 1.21
C ARG A 175 14.13 -26.16 1.21
N SER A 176 14.64 -24.96 0.92
CA SER A 176 16.07 -24.63 0.95
C SER A 176 16.34 -23.58 2.03
N PRO A 177 17.24 -23.85 3.00
CA PRO A 177 17.57 -22.91 4.06
C PRO A 177 18.51 -21.78 3.60
N ILE A 178 19.01 -21.80 2.36
CA ILE A 178 20.03 -20.85 1.87
C ILE A 178 19.48 -20.00 0.72
N LEU A 179 18.57 -20.55 -0.08
CA LEU A 179 18.08 -19.89 -1.29
C LEU A 179 17.41 -18.54 -1.01
N TRP A 180 16.74 -18.39 0.13
CA TRP A 180 16.01 -17.16 0.48
C TRP A 180 16.91 -15.92 0.60
N ILE A 181 18.19 -16.08 0.94
CA ILE A 181 19.11 -14.97 1.17
C ILE A 181 19.33 -14.16 -0.10
N ILE A 182 19.45 -14.83 -1.26
CA ILE A 182 19.74 -14.17 -2.54
C ILE A 182 18.62 -13.23 -3.00
N PRO A 183 17.37 -13.69 -3.19
CA PRO A 183 16.29 -12.80 -3.60
C PRO A 183 16.07 -11.71 -2.56
N LEU A 184 16.13 -12.01 -1.26
CA LEU A 184 15.95 -10.99 -0.22
C LEU A 184 17.01 -9.90 -0.25
N LEU A 185 18.28 -10.24 -0.44
CA LEU A 185 19.34 -9.24 -0.57
C LEU A 185 19.11 -8.38 -1.82
N VAL A 186 18.85 -9.01 -2.97
CA VAL A 186 18.64 -8.29 -4.23
C VAL A 186 17.43 -7.35 -4.14
N ILE A 187 16.34 -7.80 -3.54
CA ILE A 187 15.11 -7.00 -3.38
C ILE A 187 15.27 -5.96 -2.28
N GLY A 188 16.01 -6.23 -1.22
CA GLY A 188 16.35 -5.23 -0.21
C GLY A 188 17.19 -4.09 -0.77
N VAL A 189 18.14 -4.38 -1.67
CA VAL A 189 18.87 -3.35 -2.41
C VAL A 189 17.94 -2.60 -3.37
N ALA A 190 17.01 -3.29 -4.03
CA ALA A 190 16.01 -2.65 -4.89
C ALA A 190 15.08 -1.71 -4.10
N ASP A 191 14.62 -2.13 -2.93
CA ASP A 191 13.80 -1.35 -1.99
C ASP A 191 14.54 -0.08 -1.54
N ARG A 192 15.79 -0.20 -1.09
CA ARG A 192 16.58 0.96 -0.69
C ARG A 192 16.80 1.95 -1.83
N LEU A 193 17.03 1.44 -3.04
CA LEU A 193 17.16 2.30 -4.21
C LEU A 193 15.81 2.97 -4.56
N ALA A 194 14.70 2.25 -4.43
CA ALA A 194 13.37 2.80 -4.65
C ALA A 194 13.04 3.91 -3.65
N GLN A 195 13.38 3.70 -2.37
CA GLN A 195 13.19 4.68 -1.30
C GLN A 195 14.01 5.96 -1.51
N THR A 196 15.18 5.89 -2.15
CA THR A 196 15.89 7.10 -2.57
C THR A 196 15.30 7.67 -3.85
N ALA A 197 15.10 6.85 -4.88
CA ALA A 197 14.68 7.33 -6.20
C ALA A 197 13.30 8.01 -6.19
N PHE A 198 12.35 7.51 -5.38
CA PHE A 198 11.00 8.08 -5.37
C PHE A 198 10.98 9.51 -4.81
N THR A 199 11.79 9.84 -3.80
CA THR A 199 11.82 11.21 -3.24
C THR A 199 12.30 12.21 -4.30
N TRP A 200 13.33 11.84 -5.07
CA TRP A 200 13.83 12.64 -6.18
C TRP A 200 12.81 12.81 -7.30
N VAL A 201 12.05 11.76 -7.60
CA VAL A 201 10.99 11.83 -8.61
C VAL A 201 9.85 12.70 -8.11
N LEU A 202 9.40 12.54 -6.86
CA LEU A 202 8.32 13.35 -6.32
C LEU A 202 8.69 14.84 -6.30
N ASP A 203 9.90 15.17 -5.83
CA ASP A 203 10.43 16.54 -5.84
C ASP A 203 10.43 17.12 -7.27
N ALA A 204 10.92 16.35 -8.26
CA ALA A 204 10.94 16.79 -9.66
C ALA A 204 9.54 17.04 -10.26
N PHE A 205 8.50 16.41 -9.72
CA PHE A 205 7.10 16.60 -10.13
C PHE A 205 6.31 17.51 -9.17
N GLY A 206 6.98 18.14 -8.19
CA GLY A 206 6.36 19.00 -7.18
C GLY A 206 5.31 18.28 -6.34
N GLN A 207 5.50 16.99 -6.08
CA GLN A 207 4.58 16.16 -5.29
C GLN A 207 5.14 15.95 -3.87
N THR A 208 4.23 15.85 -2.91
CA THR A 208 4.55 15.61 -1.51
C THR A 208 4.48 14.13 -1.13
N TRP A 209 5.09 13.80 0.01
CA TRP A 209 5.07 12.47 0.60
C TRP A 209 5.23 12.52 2.11
N ASP A 210 4.69 11.50 2.77
CA ASP A 210 4.81 11.26 4.20
C ASP A 210 5.39 9.85 4.47
N GLU A 211 5.56 9.52 5.75
CA GLU A 211 6.05 8.22 6.20
C GLU A 211 5.12 7.08 5.79
N SER A 212 3.81 7.35 5.67
CA SER A 212 2.83 6.35 5.24
C SER A 212 3.07 5.93 3.79
N VAL A 213 3.33 6.89 2.90
CA VAL A 213 3.67 6.66 1.49
C VAL A 213 4.94 5.83 1.38
N ALA A 214 5.98 6.18 2.15
CA ALA A 214 7.25 5.44 2.17
C ALA A 214 7.08 4.01 2.71
N GLY A 215 6.27 3.80 3.75
CA GLY A 215 5.97 2.49 4.32
C GLY A 215 5.21 1.58 3.36
N ILE A 216 4.15 2.09 2.72
CA ILE A 216 3.36 1.36 1.71
C ILE A 216 4.23 1.02 0.50
N LEU A 217 5.04 1.98 0.02
CA LEU A 217 5.97 1.78 -1.09
C LEU A 217 6.95 0.63 -0.79
N SER A 218 7.53 0.59 0.41
CA SER A 218 8.49 -0.46 0.78
C SER A 218 7.86 -1.85 0.71
N VAL A 219 6.68 -2.00 1.31
CA VAL A 219 5.93 -3.26 1.30
C VAL A 219 5.54 -3.66 -0.12
N LEU A 220 5.13 -2.71 -0.95
CA LEU A 220 4.81 -2.95 -2.35
C LEU A 220 6.03 -3.44 -3.15
N VAL A 221 7.17 -2.76 -3.02
CA VAL A 221 8.42 -3.11 -3.70
C VAL A 221 8.90 -4.49 -3.26
N PHE A 222 8.83 -4.76 -1.95
CA PHE A 222 9.21 -6.04 -1.40
C PHE A 222 8.26 -7.15 -1.87
N GLY A 223 6.94 -6.94 -1.78
CA GLY A 223 5.92 -7.91 -2.19
C GLY A 223 5.96 -8.21 -3.68
N ALA A 224 5.98 -7.19 -4.53
CA ALA A 224 6.06 -7.35 -5.98
C ALA A 224 7.42 -7.92 -6.40
N GLY A 225 8.53 -7.40 -5.87
CA GLY A 225 9.88 -7.87 -6.19
C GLY A 225 10.10 -9.33 -5.82
N THR A 226 9.68 -9.74 -4.62
CA THR A 226 9.77 -11.14 -4.16
C THR A 226 8.90 -12.08 -4.99
N ASN A 227 7.71 -11.64 -5.39
CA ASN A 227 6.88 -12.40 -6.33
C ASN A 227 7.57 -12.59 -7.69
N TYR A 228 8.11 -11.52 -8.28
CA TYR A 228 8.84 -11.60 -9.54
C TYR A 228 10.05 -12.53 -9.45
N ALA A 229 10.76 -12.48 -8.31
CA ALA A 229 11.86 -13.38 -8.00
C ALA A 229 11.39 -14.84 -7.91
N LEU A 230 10.24 -15.09 -7.26
CA LEU A 230 9.67 -16.43 -7.13
C LEU A 230 9.33 -17.03 -8.50
N LEU A 231 8.72 -16.25 -9.40
CA LEU A 231 8.42 -16.71 -10.77
C LEU A 231 9.69 -17.06 -11.55
N LEU A 232 10.74 -16.23 -11.47
CA LEU A 232 12.02 -16.50 -12.10
C LEU A 232 12.69 -17.74 -11.53
N ILE A 233 12.76 -17.85 -10.20
CA ILE A 233 13.40 -18.98 -9.51
C ILE A 233 12.66 -20.28 -9.83
N SER A 234 11.32 -20.26 -9.84
CA SER A 234 10.52 -21.43 -10.21
C SER A 234 10.83 -21.88 -11.63
N ARG A 235 10.80 -20.98 -12.62
CA ARG A 235 11.13 -21.35 -14.01
C ARG A 235 12.58 -21.79 -14.18
N TYR A 236 13.52 -21.11 -13.53
CA TYR A 236 14.93 -21.49 -13.57
C TYR A 236 15.14 -22.89 -12.98
N ARG A 237 14.45 -23.21 -11.89
CA ARG A 237 14.46 -24.55 -11.29
C ARG A 237 13.90 -25.61 -12.24
N ASP A 238 12.81 -25.33 -12.93
CA ASP A 238 12.22 -26.24 -13.91
C ASP A 238 13.19 -26.50 -15.08
N GLU A 239 13.87 -25.47 -15.58
CA GLU A 239 14.86 -25.60 -16.67
C GLU A 239 16.15 -26.31 -16.23
N LEU A 240 16.51 -26.28 -14.94
CA LEU A 240 17.62 -27.08 -14.41
C LEU A 240 17.37 -28.60 -14.45
N ASN A 241 16.10 -29.03 -14.61
CA ASN A 241 15.73 -30.42 -14.85
C ASN A 241 15.86 -30.82 -16.33
N ARG A 242 16.07 -29.86 -17.23
CA ARG A 242 16.20 -30.10 -18.68
C ARG A 242 17.62 -29.87 -19.19
N HIS A 243 18.33 -28.91 -18.59
CA HIS A 243 19.67 -28.52 -18.99
C HIS A 243 20.69 -28.83 -17.90
N GLU A 244 21.86 -29.36 -18.26
CA GLU A 244 22.97 -29.58 -17.33
C GLU A 244 23.69 -28.27 -16.95
N SER A 245 23.86 -27.37 -17.91
CA SER A 245 24.50 -26.07 -17.70
C SER A 245 23.55 -25.08 -17.04
N ARG A 246 23.95 -24.52 -15.89
CA ARG A 246 23.21 -23.43 -15.21
C ARG A 246 23.00 -22.19 -16.08
N PHE A 247 23.94 -21.91 -16.98
CA PHE A 247 23.87 -20.76 -17.88
C PHE A 247 22.86 -20.98 -18.99
N GLU A 248 22.73 -22.20 -19.48
CA GLU A 248 21.71 -22.58 -20.47
C GLU A 248 20.33 -22.62 -19.85
N ALA A 249 20.20 -23.22 -18.65
CA ALA A 249 18.94 -23.23 -17.91
C ALA A 249 18.43 -21.80 -17.65
N MET A 250 19.30 -20.89 -17.18
CA MET A 250 18.90 -19.50 -16.97
C MET A 250 18.61 -18.78 -18.30
N ALA A 251 19.37 -19.03 -19.36
CA ALA A 251 19.10 -18.43 -20.68
C ALA A 251 17.72 -18.83 -21.23
N ALA A 252 17.32 -20.09 -21.00
CA ALA A 252 16.01 -20.62 -21.37
C ALA A 252 14.88 -20.04 -20.50
N ALA A 253 15.11 -19.91 -19.19
CA ALA A 253 14.12 -19.39 -18.25
C ALA A 253 13.91 -17.87 -18.38
N TRP A 254 14.97 -17.10 -18.66
CA TRP A 254 14.98 -15.63 -18.56
C TRP A 254 13.96 -14.94 -19.48
N GLY A 255 14.08 -15.15 -20.81
CA GLY A 255 13.26 -14.41 -21.78
C GLY A 255 11.74 -14.59 -21.59
N PRO A 256 11.24 -15.83 -21.47
CA PRO A 256 9.83 -16.09 -21.17
C PRO A 256 9.38 -15.52 -19.82
N THR A 257 10.24 -15.56 -18.80
CA THR A 257 9.91 -15.01 -17.48
C THR A 257 9.82 -13.50 -17.54
N VAL A 258 10.82 -12.80 -18.06
CA VAL A 258 10.82 -11.33 -18.17
C VAL A 258 9.62 -10.84 -18.97
N LYS A 259 9.30 -11.49 -20.10
CA LYS A 259 8.09 -11.14 -20.86
C LYS A 259 6.82 -11.27 -20.01
N THR A 260 6.72 -12.29 -19.18
CA THR A 260 5.54 -12.52 -18.33
C THR A 260 5.49 -11.51 -17.19
N VAL A 261 6.60 -11.31 -16.50
CA VAL A 261 6.73 -10.41 -15.33
C VAL A 261 6.56 -8.95 -15.75
N SER A 262 7.13 -8.51 -16.88
CA SER A 262 6.94 -7.15 -17.39
C SER A 262 5.49 -6.85 -17.73
N MET A 263 4.72 -7.82 -18.24
CA MET A 263 3.30 -7.64 -18.50
C MET A 263 2.48 -7.52 -17.20
N SER A 264 2.84 -8.30 -16.18
CA SER A 264 2.28 -8.18 -14.82
C SER A 264 2.61 -6.80 -14.23
N ALA A 265 3.89 -6.43 -14.20
CA ALA A 265 4.33 -5.14 -13.69
C ALA A 265 3.66 -3.95 -14.40
N LEU A 266 3.47 -4.03 -15.72
CA LEU A 266 2.77 -3.00 -16.48
C LEU A 266 1.32 -2.84 -16.00
N THR A 267 0.59 -3.93 -15.73
CA THR A 267 -0.78 -3.82 -15.19
C THR A 267 -0.81 -3.21 -13.80
N VAL A 268 0.20 -3.49 -12.96
CA VAL A 268 0.29 -2.88 -11.63
C VAL A 268 0.58 -1.38 -11.76
N VAL A 269 1.57 -1.00 -12.57
CA VAL A 269 1.93 0.39 -12.89
C VAL A 269 0.72 1.17 -13.39
N LEU A 270 -0.05 0.60 -14.30
CA LEU A 270 -1.27 1.19 -14.82
C LEU A 270 -2.34 1.40 -13.73
N GLY A 271 -2.53 0.43 -12.83
CA GLY A 271 -3.47 0.56 -11.72
C GLY A 271 -3.08 1.65 -10.73
N VAL A 272 -1.82 1.67 -10.29
CA VAL A 272 -1.33 2.69 -9.34
C VAL A 272 -1.21 4.08 -9.98
N ALA A 273 -1.01 4.17 -11.31
CA ALA A 273 -1.02 5.45 -12.02
C ALA A 273 -2.37 6.16 -11.95
N CYS A 274 -3.48 5.44 -11.76
CA CYS A 274 -4.78 6.06 -11.56
C CYS A 274 -4.88 6.85 -10.25
N LEU A 275 -4.02 6.58 -9.26
CA LEU A 275 -3.96 7.39 -8.03
C LEU A 275 -3.49 8.82 -8.32
N MET A 276 -2.81 9.07 -9.44
CA MET A 276 -2.42 10.43 -9.86
C MET A 276 -3.62 11.30 -10.25
N LEU A 277 -4.82 10.72 -10.40
CA LEU A 277 -6.06 11.47 -10.64
C LEU A 277 -6.66 12.05 -9.35
N SER A 278 -6.11 11.70 -8.19
CA SER A 278 -6.59 12.11 -6.89
C SER A 278 -6.42 13.62 -6.65
N ALA A 279 -7.38 14.23 -5.97
CA ALA A 279 -7.26 15.59 -5.45
C ALA A 279 -6.31 15.69 -4.24
N VAL A 280 -6.06 14.57 -3.56
CA VAL A 280 -5.21 14.48 -2.36
C VAL A 280 -3.74 14.29 -2.76
N PRO A 281 -2.83 15.22 -2.43
CA PRO A 281 -1.42 15.16 -2.79
C PRO A 281 -0.70 13.87 -2.38
N ASN A 282 -0.89 13.39 -1.14
CA ASN A 282 -0.23 12.17 -0.67
C ASN A 282 -0.67 10.92 -1.46
N THR A 283 -1.93 10.87 -1.90
CA THR A 283 -2.44 9.81 -2.78
C THR A 283 -1.78 9.85 -4.16
N ARG A 284 -1.62 11.05 -4.75
CA ARG A 284 -0.86 11.22 -6.00
C ARG A 284 0.60 10.80 -5.82
N GLY A 285 1.20 11.18 -4.69
CA GLY A 285 2.56 10.84 -4.30
C GLY A 285 2.76 9.33 -4.19
N LEU A 286 1.83 8.63 -3.54
CA LEU A 286 1.82 7.16 -3.49
C LEU A 286 1.72 6.53 -4.87
N GLY A 287 0.88 7.07 -5.75
CA GLY A 287 0.77 6.62 -7.14
C GLY A 287 2.10 6.70 -7.88
N LEU A 288 2.73 7.88 -7.89
CA LEU A 288 3.99 8.11 -8.60
C LEU A 288 5.15 7.32 -7.96
N GLY A 289 5.23 7.31 -6.63
CA GLY A 289 6.23 6.54 -5.90
C GLY A 289 6.11 5.04 -6.18
N SER A 290 4.89 4.51 -6.18
CA SER A 290 4.62 3.11 -6.50
C SER A 290 5.06 2.73 -7.92
N ILE A 291 4.87 3.60 -8.92
CA ILE A 291 5.35 3.39 -10.29
C ILE A 291 6.87 3.21 -10.28
N VAL A 292 7.59 4.14 -9.65
CA VAL A 292 9.06 4.10 -9.54
C VAL A 292 9.51 2.81 -8.84
N GLY A 293 8.90 2.48 -7.71
CA GLY A 293 9.20 1.27 -6.95
C GLY A 293 9.01 -0.01 -7.75
N ILE A 294 7.87 -0.16 -8.43
CA ILE A 294 7.57 -1.35 -9.24
C ILE A 294 8.54 -1.48 -10.42
N LEU A 295 8.90 -0.37 -11.08
CA LEU A 295 9.86 -0.38 -12.19
C LEU A 295 11.26 -0.78 -11.72
N ILE A 296 11.69 -0.30 -10.54
CA ILE A 296 12.96 -0.72 -9.93
C ILE A 296 12.91 -2.20 -9.54
N ALA A 297 11.83 -2.66 -8.91
CA ALA A 297 11.63 -4.07 -8.57
C ALA A 297 11.67 -4.97 -9.82
N LEU A 298 11.05 -4.53 -10.91
CA LEU A 298 11.08 -5.21 -12.21
C LEU A 298 12.51 -5.26 -12.77
N LEU A 299 13.24 -4.15 -12.76
CA LEU A 299 14.62 -4.08 -13.23
C LEU A 299 15.53 -5.04 -12.44
N PHE A 300 15.43 -5.03 -11.12
CA PHE A 300 16.26 -5.89 -10.27
C PHE A 300 15.90 -7.37 -10.41
N SER A 301 14.62 -7.71 -10.40
CA SER A 301 14.17 -9.09 -10.57
C SER A 301 14.48 -9.64 -11.97
N ALA A 302 14.39 -8.81 -13.02
CA ALA A 302 14.64 -9.23 -14.39
C ALA A 302 16.13 -9.29 -14.75
N PHE A 303 16.98 -8.43 -14.19
CA PHE A 303 18.39 -8.30 -14.62
C PHE A 303 19.41 -8.63 -13.53
N VAL A 304 19.22 -8.15 -12.30
CA VAL A 304 20.17 -8.34 -11.20
C VAL A 304 20.06 -9.76 -10.65
N LEU A 305 18.86 -10.20 -10.30
CA LEU A 305 18.61 -11.50 -9.69
C LEU A 305 19.11 -12.68 -10.55
N PRO A 306 18.83 -12.79 -11.87
CA PRO A 306 19.34 -13.89 -12.67
C PRO A 306 20.88 -13.91 -12.72
N GLY A 307 21.51 -12.74 -12.78
CA GLY A 307 22.97 -12.63 -12.77
C GLY A 307 23.58 -13.12 -11.45
N VAL A 308 22.99 -12.73 -10.32
CA VAL A 308 23.43 -13.19 -8.98
C VAL A 308 23.17 -14.69 -8.80
N LEU A 309 22.01 -15.21 -9.18
CA LEU A 309 21.69 -16.64 -9.06
C LEU A 309 22.68 -17.52 -9.83
N VAL A 310 23.13 -17.07 -11.00
CA VAL A 310 24.07 -17.82 -11.84
C VAL A 310 25.52 -17.74 -11.34
N LEU A 311 25.85 -16.82 -10.42
CA LEU A 311 27.14 -16.87 -9.69
C LEU A 311 27.23 -18.16 -8.86
N PHE A 312 26.12 -18.56 -8.26
CA PHE A 312 26.03 -19.75 -7.41
C PHE A 312 25.68 -21.01 -8.21
N GLY A 313 26.13 -22.17 -7.71
CA GLY A 313 25.87 -23.47 -8.34
C GLY A 313 24.50 -24.04 -7.96
N ARG A 314 24.19 -25.25 -8.43
CA ARG A 314 22.96 -25.99 -8.07
C ARG A 314 22.82 -26.25 -6.55
N TRP A 315 23.90 -26.09 -5.79
CA TRP A 315 23.93 -26.33 -4.35
C TRP A 315 22.99 -25.40 -3.56
N ILE A 316 22.62 -24.24 -4.12
CA ILE A 316 21.67 -23.33 -3.48
C ILE A 316 20.28 -23.95 -3.25
N PHE A 317 19.92 -24.96 -4.05
CA PHE A 317 18.68 -25.72 -3.89
C PHE A 317 18.82 -26.90 -2.92
N TRP A 318 19.93 -27.00 -2.17
CA TRP A 318 20.08 -28.02 -1.13
C TRP A 318 18.96 -27.90 -0.09
N PRO A 319 18.35 -29.01 0.35
CA PRO A 319 18.74 -30.42 0.14
C PRO A 319 18.17 -31.09 -1.11
N ARG A 320 17.11 -30.54 -1.73
CA ARG A 320 16.49 -31.11 -2.94
C ARG A 320 17.01 -30.44 -4.21
N LYS A 321 18.23 -30.80 -4.59
CA LYS A 321 18.90 -30.31 -5.80
C LYS A 321 18.17 -30.83 -7.05
N PRO A 322 17.68 -29.95 -7.95
CA PRO A 322 17.05 -30.38 -9.20
C PRO A 322 18.07 -31.12 -10.10
N GLN A 323 17.70 -32.32 -10.53
CA GLN A 323 18.48 -33.16 -11.43
C GLN A 323 17.76 -33.34 -12.77
N VAL A 324 18.53 -33.59 -13.82
CA VAL A 324 17.96 -33.78 -15.16
C VAL A 324 17.10 -35.04 -15.18
N GLY A 325 15.85 -34.91 -15.59
CA GLY A 325 14.89 -36.02 -15.64
C GLY A 325 13.93 -36.16 -14.45
N ASP A 326 13.99 -35.26 -13.45
CA ASP A 326 13.01 -35.22 -12.36
C ASP A 326 11.58 -34.94 -12.90
N LYS A 327 10.61 -35.77 -12.51
CA LYS A 327 9.18 -35.53 -12.79
C LYS A 327 8.53 -34.73 -11.67
N THR A 328 7.95 -33.59 -11.98
CA THR A 328 7.16 -32.78 -11.05
C THR A 328 5.72 -33.32 -10.96
N GLU A 329 5.34 -33.89 -9.81
CA GLU A 329 3.96 -34.34 -9.54
C GLU A 329 3.20 -33.29 -8.70
N HIS A 330 2.04 -32.83 -9.19
CA HIS A 330 1.22 -31.80 -8.54
C HIS A 330 -0.08 -32.38 -7.93
N LYS A 331 0.05 -33.40 -7.06
CA LYS A 331 -1.08 -34.20 -6.51
C LYS A 331 -2.21 -33.39 -5.87
N LEU A 332 -1.88 -32.29 -5.17
CA LEU A 332 -2.88 -31.44 -4.52
C LEU A 332 -3.77 -30.74 -5.55
N TRP A 333 -3.15 -30.14 -6.57
CA TRP A 333 -3.83 -29.38 -7.61
C TRP A 333 -4.59 -30.28 -8.58
N ASP A 334 -4.09 -31.49 -8.82
CA ASP A 334 -4.84 -32.52 -9.56
C ASP A 334 -6.14 -32.90 -8.82
N ARG A 335 -6.11 -32.96 -7.48
CA ARG A 335 -7.32 -33.23 -6.69
C ARG A 335 -8.30 -32.06 -6.76
N VAL A 336 -7.84 -30.83 -6.61
CA VAL A 336 -8.68 -29.63 -6.73
C VAL A 336 -9.31 -29.57 -8.13
N GLY A 337 -8.51 -29.74 -9.18
CA GLY A 337 -8.98 -29.78 -10.57
C GLY A 337 -10.02 -30.87 -10.81
N ASN A 338 -9.85 -32.06 -10.22
CA ASN A 338 -10.83 -33.14 -10.31
C ASN A 338 -12.18 -32.82 -9.64
N VAL A 339 -12.17 -32.09 -8.52
CA VAL A 339 -13.40 -31.64 -7.85
C VAL A 339 -14.12 -30.62 -8.73
N VAL A 340 -13.39 -29.62 -9.24
CA VAL A 340 -13.92 -28.60 -10.15
C VAL A 340 -14.50 -29.25 -11.42
N ARG A 341 -13.82 -30.26 -11.98
CA ARG A 341 -14.30 -31.00 -13.15
C ARG A 341 -15.61 -31.75 -12.90
N LYS A 342 -15.74 -32.40 -11.74
CA LYS A 342 -16.91 -33.23 -11.42
C LYS A 342 -18.16 -32.41 -11.07
N ARG A 343 -18.00 -31.26 -10.40
CA ARG A 343 -19.13 -30.45 -9.90
C ARG A 343 -18.92 -28.95 -10.08
N PRO A 344 -18.75 -28.45 -11.31
CA PRO A 344 -18.40 -27.04 -11.55
C PRO A 344 -19.47 -26.06 -11.04
N ALA A 345 -20.76 -26.36 -11.22
CA ALA A 345 -21.85 -25.49 -10.76
C ALA A 345 -21.90 -25.35 -9.22
N ALA A 346 -21.81 -26.47 -8.50
CA ALA A 346 -21.85 -26.46 -7.04
C ALA A 346 -20.65 -25.71 -6.46
N VAL A 347 -19.47 -25.90 -7.05
CA VAL A 347 -18.25 -25.20 -6.65
C VAL A 347 -18.41 -23.69 -6.85
N ALA A 348 -18.89 -23.25 -8.02
CA ALA A 348 -19.11 -21.83 -8.29
C ALA A 348 -20.13 -21.21 -7.33
N VAL A 349 -21.26 -21.88 -7.07
CA VAL A 349 -22.28 -21.39 -6.13
C VAL A 349 -21.74 -21.28 -4.71
N VAL A 350 -21.02 -22.28 -4.21
CA VAL A 350 -20.44 -22.23 -2.86
C VAL A 350 -19.42 -21.08 -2.74
N SER A 351 -18.54 -20.92 -3.72
CA SER A 351 -17.59 -19.81 -3.75
C SER A 351 -18.30 -18.44 -3.76
N LEU A 352 -19.36 -18.29 -4.56
CA LEU A 352 -20.14 -17.05 -4.60
C LEU A 352 -20.89 -16.78 -3.29
N VAL A 353 -21.42 -17.81 -2.62
CA VAL A 353 -22.08 -17.68 -1.31
C VAL A 353 -21.08 -17.25 -0.24
N VAL A 354 -19.90 -17.86 -0.20
CA VAL A 354 -18.84 -17.47 0.75
C VAL A 354 -18.45 -16.01 0.54
N LEU A 355 -18.17 -15.60 -0.71
CA LEU A 355 -17.85 -14.21 -1.02
C LEU A 355 -19.01 -13.26 -0.71
N GLY A 356 -20.25 -13.66 -1.01
CA GLY A 356 -21.44 -12.85 -0.72
C GLY A 356 -21.68 -12.62 0.77
N ILE A 357 -21.44 -13.63 1.61
CA ILE A 357 -21.48 -13.48 3.07
C ILE A 357 -20.37 -12.53 3.54
N SER A 358 -19.16 -12.65 2.98
CA SER A 358 -18.05 -11.76 3.27
C SER A 358 -18.33 -10.30 2.92
N CYS A 359 -19.15 -10.04 1.89
CA CYS A 359 -19.57 -8.67 1.53
C CYS A 359 -20.49 -8.00 2.56
N LEU A 360 -21.16 -8.77 3.45
CA LEU A 360 -22.11 -8.19 4.41
C LEU A 360 -21.46 -7.19 5.37
N GLY A 361 -20.18 -7.38 5.70
CA GLY A 361 -19.46 -6.44 6.55
C GLY A 361 -19.30 -5.06 5.91
N ALA A 362 -19.21 -4.97 4.59
CA ALA A 362 -19.01 -3.70 3.87
C ALA A 362 -20.27 -2.82 3.87
N LEU A 363 -21.45 -3.38 4.20
CA LEU A 363 -22.68 -2.59 4.32
C LEU A 363 -22.74 -1.76 5.61
N ASN A 364 -21.95 -2.13 6.62
CA ASN A 364 -21.92 -1.48 7.93
C ASN A 364 -20.61 -0.71 8.19
N SER A 365 -19.75 -0.58 7.17
CA SER A 365 -18.47 0.12 7.31
C SER A 365 -18.68 1.63 7.15
N HIS A 366 -18.02 2.39 8.01
CA HIS A 366 -17.96 3.86 7.95
C HIS A 366 -16.50 4.31 7.86
N THR A 367 -16.28 5.47 7.25
CA THR A 367 -14.96 6.10 7.10
C THR A 367 -14.91 7.41 7.87
N GLY A 368 -13.69 7.88 8.15
CA GLY A 368 -13.41 9.07 8.93
C GLY A 368 -12.90 8.70 10.31
N LEU A 369 -11.59 8.80 10.51
CA LEU A 369 -10.95 8.65 11.82
C LEU A 369 -10.80 10.02 12.46
N THR A 370 -11.02 10.10 13.77
CA THR A 370 -10.60 11.26 14.57
C THR A 370 -9.07 11.30 14.68
N GLN A 371 -8.51 12.37 15.24
CA GLN A 371 -7.06 12.45 15.46
C GLN A 371 -6.54 11.32 16.37
N SER A 372 -7.24 10.99 17.46
CA SER A 372 -6.85 9.93 18.40
C SER A 372 -6.96 8.54 17.80
N ASP A 373 -7.94 8.31 16.93
CA ASP A 373 -8.16 7.00 16.29
C ASP A 373 -7.19 6.70 15.14
N GLN A 374 -6.31 7.63 14.74
CA GLN A 374 -5.30 7.39 13.69
C GLN A 374 -4.15 6.51 14.17
N PHE A 375 -3.89 6.49 15.47
CA PHE A 375 -2.80 5.76 16.10
C PHE A 375 -3.29 4.45 16.69
N ILE A 376 -2.48 3.39 16.60
CA ILE A 376 -2.82 2.10 17.24
C ILE A 376 -2.76 2.25 18.77
N ASP A 377 -1.73 2.95 19.24
CA ASP A 377 -1.58 3.37 20.64
C ASP A 377 -1.59 4.90 20.66
N THR A 378 -2.52 5.50 21.42
CA THR A 378 -2.71 6.96 21.45
C THR A 378 -1.47 7.66 22.05
N PRO A 379 -0.83 8.59 21.33
CA PRO A 379 0.31 9.35 21.84
C PRO A 379 -0.05 10.25 23.03
N GLU A 380 0.97 10.66 23.78
CA GLU A 380 0.81 11.57 24.91
C GLU A 380 0.22 12.91 24.47
N SER A 381 0.67 13.47 23.34
CA SER A 381 0.15 14.75 22.82
C SER A 381 -1.36 14.72 22.61
N ILE A 382 -1.92 13.62 22.11
CA ILE A 382 -3.35 13.51 21.82
C ILE A 382 -4.16 13.24 23.09
N SER A 383 -3.72 12.28 23.90
CA SER A 383 -4.41 11.99 25.19
C SER A 383 -4.37 13.19 26.15
N SER A 384 -3.31 14.00 26.10
CA SER A 384 -3.24 15.25 26.87
C SER A 384 -4.07 16.39 26.29
N ALA A 385 -4.35 16.40 24.98
CA ALA A 385 -5.32 17.33 24.37
C ALA A 385 -6.73 17.08 24.91
N GLU A 386 -7.18 15.82 24.94
CA GLU A 386 -8.50 15.45 25.49
C GLU A 386 -8.63 15.81 26.98
N LEU A 387 -7.56 15.60 27.76
CA LEU A 387 -7.50 16.01 29.17
C LEU A 387 -7.49 17.52 29.36
N LEU A 388 -6.87 18.26 28.44
CA LEU A 388 -6.88 19.72 28.43
C LEU A 388 -8.31 20.22 28.23
N GLU A 389 -9.03 19.68 27.24
CA GLU A 389 -10.43 20.02 26.96
C GLU A 389 -11.36 19.72 28.14
N GLU A 390 -11.14 18.60 28.86
CA GLU A 390 -11.89 18.29 30.09
C GLU A 390 -11.68 19.35 31.19
N LYS A 391 -10.46 19.89 31.32
CA LYS A 391 -10.07 20.82 32.38
C LYS A 391 -10.23 22.30 32.04
N PHE A 392 -10.32 22.62 30.76
CA PHE A 392 -10.56 23.95 30.22
C PHE A 392 -11.74 23.89 29.24
N PRO A 393 -12.99 23.80 29.75
CA PRO A 393 -14.16 23.69 28.89
C PRO A 393 -14.25 24.88 27.93
N GLY A 394 -14.27 24.60 26.63
CA GLY A 394 -14.33 25.61 25.58
C GLY A 394 -12.97 26.17 25.13
N GLN A 395 -11.86 25.60 25.58
CA GLN A 395 -10.55 25.75 24.95
C GLN A 395 -10.13 24.43 24.35
N ASP A 396 -10.18 24.35 23.03
CA ASP A 396 -9.70 23.18 22.31
C ASP A 396 -8.17 23.23 22.21
N ALA A 397 -7.51 22.09 22.28
CA ALA A 397 -6.05 22.03 22.11
C ALA A 397 -5.65 22.39 20.66
N THR A 398 -6.56 22.17 19.71
CA THR A 398 -6.43 22.48 18.29
C THR A 398 -7.67 23.24 17.79
N PRO A 399 -7.83 24.53 18.14
CA PRO A 399 -9.00 25.30 17.73
C PRO A 399 -9.08 25.43 16.20
N ALA A 400 -10.29 25.61 15.68
CA ALA A 400 -10.50 25.90 14.28
C ALA A 400 -9.94 27.29 13.95
N ASN A 401 -9.17 27.39 12.87
CA ASN A 401 -8.65 28.67 12.40
C ASN A 401 -9.61 29.20 11.33
N VAL A 402 -10.25 30.34 11.58
CA VAL A 402 -11.13 30.99 10.62
C VAL A 402 -10.47 32.27 10.11
N ILE A 403 -10.24 32.36 8.81
CA ILE A 403 -9.76 33.58 8.17
C ILE A 403 -10.92 34.34 7.54
N THR A 404 -10.92 35.67 7.64
CA THR A 404 -11.92 36.57 7.03
C THR A 404 -11.35 37.97 6.85
N LYS A 405 -12.05 38.84 6.10
CA LYS A 405 -11.76 40.27 6.00
C LYS A 405 -12.52 41.13 7.01
N ASP A 406 -13.50 40.55 7.72
CA ASP A 406 -14.31 41.25 8.73
C ASP A 406 -14.45 40.39 10.00
N ALA A 407 -13.38 40.32 10.79
CA ALA A 407 -13.31 39.44 11.96
C ALA A 407 -14.23 39.90 13.10
N ASP A 408 -14.41 41.21 13.31
CA ASP A 408 -15.24 41.72 14.40
C ASP A 408 -16.72 41.33 14.23
N ALA A 409 -17.24 41.44 13.00
CA ALA A 409 -18.62 41.08 12.69
C ALA A 409 -18.83 39.57 12.71
N LEU A 410 -17.88 38.80 12.16
CA LEU A 410 -17.92 37.34 12.18
C LEU A 410 -17.81 36.78 13.60
N ALA A 411 -16.89 37.30 14.42
CA ALA A 411 -16.75 36.91 15.82
C ALA A 411 -18.06 37.11 16.59
N SER A 412 -18.68 38.28 16.45
CA SER A 412 -19.97 38.59 17.07
C SER A 412 -21.10 37.66 16.62
N TYR A 413 -21.06 37.16 15.39
CA TYR A 413 -22.02 36.21 14.86
C TYR A 413 -21.78 34.79 15.40
N LEU A 414 -20.53 34.34 15.39
CA LEU A 414 -20.14 33.02 15.89
C LEU A 414 -20.39 32.89 17.39
N GLU A 415 -20.07 33.91 18.19
CA GLU A 415 -20.36 33.93 19.63
C GLU A 415 -21.84 33.83 19.95
N LYS A 416 -22.71 34.49 19.15
CA LYS A 416 -24.17 34.38 19.31
C LYS A 416 -24.70 32.96 19.03
N ASN A 417 -23.98 32.20 18.21
CA ASN A 417 -24.29 30.82 17.88
C ASN A 417 -23.57 29.82 18.80
N GLY A 418 -22.97 30.29 19.91
CA GLY A 418 -22.40 29.44 20.95
C GLY A 418 -20.94 29.05 20.75
N ALA A 419 -20.26 29.63 19.76
CA ALA A 419 -18.82 29.44 19.59
C ALA A 419 -18.02 30.34 20.54
N LEU A 420 -16.86 29.88 20.98
CA LEU A 420 -15.88 30.72 21.67
C LEU A 420 -14.88 31.21 20.65
N VAL A 421 -14.75 32.53 20.54
CA VAL A 421 -13.92 33.17 19.52
C VAL A 421 -12.80 33.95 20.20
N GLN A 422 -11.58 33.70 19.77
CA GLN A 422 -10.40 34.45 20.20
C GLN A 422 -9.71 35.05 18.97
N PRO A 423 -9.54 36.38 18.90
CA PRO A 423 -8.75 37.00 17.85
C PRO A 423 -7.30 36.51 17.93
N ALA A 424 -6.76 36.10 16.79
CA ALA A 424 -5.35 35.76 16.62
C ALA A 424 -4.62 36.88 15.86
N GLU A 425 -3.30 36.78 15.75
CA GLU A 425 -2.54 37.73 14.93
C GLU A 425 -3.02 37.66 13.46
N PRO A 426 -3.12 38.77 12.73
CA PRO A 426 -3.51 38.74 11.32
C PRO A 426 -2.45 38.03 10.47
N ALA A 427 -2.88 37.47 9.34
CA ALA A 427 -2.05 36.75 8.39
C ALA A 427 -2.12 37.43 7.02
N GLY A 428 -1.20 38.37 6.77
CA GLY A 428 -1.20 39.18 5.54
C GLY A 428 -2.42 40.10 5.46
N GLU A 429 -3.31 39.85 4.49
CA GLU A 429 -4.57 40.61 4.31
C GLU A 429 -5.75 40.02 5.08
N TRP A 430 -5.56 38.88 5.74
CA TRP A 430 -6.60 38.16 6.46
C TRP A 430 -6.55 38.44 7.96
N GLU A 431 -7.72 38.68 8.54
CA GLU A 431 -7.92 38.63 9.98
C GLU A 431 -8.20 37.18 10.39
N VAL A 432 -7.60 36.74 11.50
CA VAL A 432 -7.64 35.34 11.94
C VAL A 432 -8.38 35.23 13.27
N LEU A 433 -9.31 34.27 13.34
CA LEU A 433 -10.08 33.93 14.53
C LEU A 433 -9.82 32.48 14.90
N ASN A 434 -9.42 32.23 16.15
CA ASN A 434 -9.42 30.90 16.73
C ASN A 434 -10.81 30.64 17.29
N VAL A 435 -11.47 29.60 16.78
CA VAL A 435 -12.85 29.26 17.11
C VAL A 435 -12.91 27.89 17.76
N SER A 436 -13.55 27.83 18.92
CA SER A 436 -13.75 26.61 19.70
C SER A 436 -15.24 26.34 19.96
N GLY A 437 -15.61 25.08 20.10
CA GLY A 437 -16.96 24.62 20.42
C GLY A 437 -17.68 23.86 19.30
N PRO A 438 -18.09 24.51 18.18
CA PRO A 438 -18.72 23.82 17.06
C PRO A 438 -17.72 22.95 16.28
N ASP A 439 -18.17 21.82 15.75
CA ASP A 439 -17.34 21.02 14.85
C ASP A 439 -17.14 21.73 13.48
N THR A 440 -16.23 21.21 12.66
CA THR A 440 -15.94 21.84 11.35
C THR A 440 -17.16 21.92 10.44
N ALA A 441 -18.02 20.90 10.43
CA ALA A 441 -19.19 20.85 9.55
C ALA A 441 -20.24 21.88 9.98
N GLU A 442 -20.49 21.97 11.29
CA GLU A 442 -21.35 22.97 11.91
C GLU A 442 -20.82 24.38 11.67
N LEU A 443 -19.53 24.61 11.88
CA LEU A 443 -18.91 25.93 11.70
C LEU A 443 -19.01 26.39 10.24
N ARG A 444 -18.75 25.50 9.27
CA ARG A 444 -18.91 25.80 7.85
C ARG A 444 -20.37 26.04 7.46
N ALA A 445 -21.31 25.28 8.02
CA ALA A 445 -22.74 25.50 7.80
C ALA A 445 -23.19 26.86 8.34
N LEU A 446 -22.75 27.24 9.55
CA LEU A 446 -23.04 28.54 10.16
C LEU A 446 -22.51 29.71 9.32
N ILE A 447 -21.29 29.57 8.77
CA ILE A 447 -20.68 30.57 7.90
C ILE A 447 -21.40 30.62 6.55
N ALA A 448 -21.75 29.48 5.95
CA ALA A 448 -22.47 29.42 4.68
C ALA A 448 -23.90 30.02 4.76
N ASP A 449 -24.54 29.97 5.92
CA ASP A 449 -25.85 30.60 6.18
C ASP A 449 -25.75 32.10 6.55
N SER A 450 -24.53 32.65 6.62
CA SER A 450 -24.26 34.04 6.99
C SER A 450 -24.01 34.95 5.77
N GLU A 451 -23.65 36.21 6.01
CA GLU A 451 -23.23 37.15 4.95
C GLU A 451 -21.73 37.13 4.67
N PHE A 452 -20.96 36.28 5.38
CA PHE A 452 -19.49 36.20 5.32
C PHE A 452 -19.00 35.16 4.30
N ASP A 453 -19.30 35.36 3.01
CA ASP A 453 -18.92 34.44 1.92
C ASP A 453 -17.39 34.28 1.74
N ASP A 454 -16.60 35.23 2.27
CA ASP A 454 -15.14 35.22 2.22
C ASP A 454 -14.50 34.42 3.35
N ALA A 455 -15.26 34.04 4.39
CA ALA A 455 -14.74 33.35 5.54
C ALA A 455 -14.40 31.89 5.20
N LYS A 456 -13.22 31.45 5.64
CA LYS A 456 -12.70 30.09 5.37
C LYS A 456 -12.29 29.42 6.67
N VAL A 457 -12.63 28.14 6.80
CA VAL A 457 -12.37 27.33 8.00
C VAL A 457 -11.23 26.35 7.75
N GLY A 458 -10.18 26.48 8.56
CA GLY A 458 -9.05 25.57 8.64
C GLY A 458 -8.76 25.16 10.08
N GLY A 459 -7.53 24.70 10.32
CA GLY A 459 -7.19 23.94 11.52
C GLY A 459 -7.23 22.43 11.25
N GLN A 460 -6.74 21.65 12.21
CA GLN A 460 -6.41 20.24 11.99
C GLN A 460 -7.66 19.37 11.71
N ASP A 461 -8.76 19.59 12.45
CA ASP A 461 -10.01 18.87 12.19
C ASP A 461 -10.63 19.23 10.84
N ALA A 462 -10.48 20.49 10.42
CA ALA A 462 -10.92 20.91 9.09
C ALA A 462 -10.09 20.28 7.97
N GLN A 463 -8.79 20.05 8.20
CA GLN A 463 -7.95 19.30 7.27
C GLN A 463 -8.39 17.84 7.14
N LEU A 464 -8.71 17.17 8.25
CA LEU A 464 -9.23 15.80 8.22
C LEU A 464 -10.60 15.70 7.55
N TYR A 465 -11.48 16.67 7.83
CA TYR A 465 -12.79 16.77 7.19
C TYR A 465 -12.65 16.94 5.67
N ASP A 466 -11.81 17.87 5.22
CA ASP A 466 -11.53 18.10 3.80
C ASP A 466 -10.92 16.88 3.13
N GLN A 467 -10.04 16.16 3.83
CA GLN A 467 -9.45 14.92 3.33
C GLN A 467 -10.51 13.83 3.11
N GLU A 468 -11.41 13.59 4.08
CA GLU A 468 -12.48 12.59 3.91
C GLU A 468 -13.43 12.94 2.75
N GLU A 469 -13.81 14.22 2.60
CA GLU A 469 -14.67 14.67 1.51
C GLU A 469 -13.99 14.45 0.14
N ASN A 470 -12.75 14.91 -0.02
CA ASN A 470 -11.98 14.74 -1.25
C ASN A 470 -11.70 13.26 -1.55
N SER A 471 -11.38 12.44 -0.53
CA SER A 471 -11.23 11.00 -0.65
C SER A 471 -12.54 10.33 -1.11
N GLY A 472 -13.71 10.85 -0.69
CA GLY A 472 -15.03 10.48 -1.21
C GLY A 472 -15.15 10.65 -2.71
N ASP A 473 -14.84 11.84 -3.21
CA ASP A 473 -14.91 12.18 -4.63
C ASP A 473 -13.89 11.39 -5.46
N ASP A 474 -12.68 11.22 -4.94
CA ASP A 474 -11.63 10.42 -5.54
C ASP A 474 -12.06 8.97 -5.76
N ARG A 475 -12.77 8.36 -4.80
CA ARG A 475 -13.32 7.00 -4.95
C ARG A 475 -14.30 6.91 -6.11
N MET A 476 -15.11 7.95 -6.37
CA MET A 476 -16.05 7.97 -7.49
C MET A 476 -15.36 8.07 -8.86
N ILE A 477 -14.18 8.67 -8.93
CA ILE A 477 -13.42 8.86 -10.18
C ILE A 477 -12.44 7.71 -10.42
N ILE A 478 -11.67 7.33 -9.39
CA ILE A 478 -10.56 6.39 -9.51
C ILE A 478 -11.05 4.95 -9.68
N PHE A 479 -12.09 4.51 -8.95
CA PHE A 479 -12.63 3.15 -9.09
C PHE A 479 -13.03 2.81 -10.53
N PRO A 480 -13.90 3.60 -11.21
CA PRO A 480 -14.25 3.30 -12.60
C PRO A 480 -13.06 3.45 -13.54
N ALA A 481 -12.15 4.41 -13.31
CA ALA A 481 -10.96 4.58 -14.15
C ALA A 481 -10.04 3.34 -14.12
N VAL A 482 -9.74 2.81 -12.94
CA VAL A 482 -8.91 1.62 -12.76
C VAL A 482 -9.59 0.41 -13.41
N LEU A 483 -10.89 0.19 -13.17
CA LEU A 483 -11.61 -0.95 -13.77
C LEU A 483 -11.65 -0.86 -15.28
N ALA A 484 -11.90 0.32 -15.85
CA ALA A 484 -11.91 0.54 -17.29
C ALA A 484 -10.54 0.27 -17.91
N LEU A 485 -9.48 0.81 -17.31
CA LEU A 485 -8.10 0.64 -17.77
C LEU A 485 -7.68 -0.84 -17.76
N VAL A 486 -7.95 -1.52 -16.65
CA VAL A 486 -7.75 -2.96 -16.49
C VAL A 486 -8.54 -3.75 -17.52
N PHE A 487 -9.81 -3.42 -17.70
CA PHE A 487 -10.71 -4.14 -18.60
C PHE A 487 -10.18 -4.05 -20.04
N VAL A 488 -9.76 -2.86 -20.46
CA VAL A 488 -9.12 -2.62 -21.77
C VAL A 488 -7.80 -3.40 -21.89
N ALA A 489 -6.95 -3.37 -20.87
CA ALA A 489 -5.70 -4.13 -20.85
C ALA A 489 -5.95 -5.64 -20.99
N LEU A 490 -6.94 -6.18 -20.27
CA LEU A 490 -7.34 -7.57 -20.34
C LEU A 490 -7.93 -7.94 -21.70
N ILE A 491 -8.73 -7.06 -22.33
CA ILE A 491 -9.20 -7.26 -23.71
C ILE A 491 -8.01 -7.33 -24.67
N ALA A 492 -7.01 -6.46 -24.53
CA ALA A 492 -5.83 -6.47 -25.39
C ALA A 492 -5.02 -7.77 -25.25
N VAL A 493 -4.83 -8.25 -24.02
CA VAL A 493 -4.07 -9.48 -23.72
C VAL A 493 -4.84 -10.74 -24.13
N LEU A 494 -6.10 -10.86 -23.73
CA LEU A 494 -6.90 -12.06 -23.95
C LEU A 494 -7.55 -12.10 -25.34
N ARG A 495 -7.69 -10.96 -26.02
CA ARG A 495 -8.46 -10.80 -27.28
C ARG A 495 -9.85 -11.43 -27.18
N SER A 496 -10.47 -11.32 -26.00
CA SER A 496 -11.79 -11.82 -25.63
C SER A 496 -12.51 -10.69 -24.88
N PHE A 497 -13.83 -10.66 -24.92
CA PHE A 497 -14.63 -9.70 -24.15
C PHE A 497 -15.21 -10.33 -22.88
N LEU A 498 -15.72 -11.56 -22.99
CA LEU A 498 -16.39 -12.23 -21.87
C LEU A 498 -15.42 -12.61 -20.75
N ALA A 499 -14.20 -13.05 -21.11
CA ALA A 499 -13.18 -13.42 -20.11
C ALA A 499 -12.74 -12.22 -19.25
N PRO A 500 -12.33 -11.07 -19.82
CA PRO A 500 -12.07 -9.87 -19.05
C PRO A 500 -13.24 -9.43 -18.17
N LEU A 501 -14.48 -9.51 -18.68
CA LEU A 501 -15.67 -9.08 -17.92
C LEU A 501 -15.85 -9.94 -16.67
N ILE A 502 -15.75 -11.27 -16.81
CA ILE A 502 -15.84 -12.19 -15.66
C ILE A 502 -14.73 -11.91 -14.65
N MET A 503 -13.51 -11.70 -15.13
CA MET A 503 -12.36 -11.43 -14.27
C MET A 503 -12.50 -10.12 -13.51
N VAL A 504 -12.95 -9.06 -14.17
CA VAL A 504 -13.21 -7.75 -13.55
C VAL A 504 -14.32 -7.87 -12.51
N MET A 505 -15.43 -8.53 -12.83
CA MET A 505 -16.53 -8.74 -11.89
C MET A 505 -16.11 -9.59 -10.69
N SER A 506 -15.27 -10.61 -10.90
CA SER A 506 -14.77 -11.42 -9.78
C SER A 506 -13.83 -10.64 -8.88
N VAL A 507 -12.96 -9.80 -9.45
CA VAL A 507 -12.06 -8.93 -8.67
C VAL A 507 -12.86 -7.91 -7.88
N LEU A 508 -13.88 -7.29 -8.50
CA LEU A 508 -14.78 -6.37 -7.79
C LEU A 508 -15.49 -7.07 -6.62
N LEU A 509 -16.02 -8.27 -6.84
CA LEU A 509 -16.67 -9.05 -5.78
C LEU A 509 -15.69 -9.39 -4.65
N THR A 510 -14.47 -9.83 -4.98
CA THR A 510 -13.44 -10.14 -3.97
C THR A 510 -13.03 -8.91 -3.19
N ASN A 511 -12.96 -7.76 -3.85
CA ASN A 511 -12.59 -6.52 -3.18
C ASN A 511 -13.66 -6.07 -2.18
N VAL A 512 -14.94 -6.08 -2.57
CA VAL A 512 -16.03 -5.82 -1.62
C VAL A 512 -16.05 -6.84 -0.48
N ALA A 513 -15.79 -8.11 -0.77
CA ALA A 513 -15.65 -9.16 0.25
C ALA A 513 -14.46 -8.91 1.19
N ALA A 514 -13.34 -8.41 0.66
CA ALA A 514 -12.15 -8.08 1.44
C ALA A 514 -12.40 -6.88 2.36
N LEU A 515 -13.07 -5.84 1.87
CA LEU A 515 -13.49 -4.70 2.69
C LEU A 515 -14.46 -5.14 3.80
N GLY A 516 -15.42 -6.02 3.49
CA GLY A 516 -16.38 -6.49 4.48
C GLY A 516 -15.77 -7.37 5.58
N LEU A 517 -14.91 -8.32 5.23
CA LEU A 517 -14.18 -9.09 6.23
C LEU A 517 -13.14 -8.24 6.97
N GLY A 518 -12.47 -7.34 6.25
CA GLY A 518 -11.54 -6.39 6.82
C GLY A 518 -12.21 -5.53 7.88
N TRP A 519 -13.42 -5.03 7.61
CA TRP A 519 -14.21 -4.26 8.58
C TRP A 519 -14.49 -5.05 9.85
N TRP A 520 -14.96 -6.30 9.73
CA TRP A 520 -15.21 -7.14 10.90
C TRP A 520 -13.94 -7.41 11.70
N ILE A 521 -12.81 -7.64 11.03
CA ILE A 521 -11.54 -7.87 11.72
C ILE A 521 -11.07 -6.58 12.41
N SER A 522 -11.06 -5.45 11.69
CA SER A 522 -10.68 -4.14 12.23
C SER A 522 -11.54 -3.76 13.44
N LYS A 523 -12.86 -3.89 13.33
CA LYS A 523 -13.80 -3.50 14.40
C LYS A 523 -13.83 -4.46 15.58
N TYR A 524 -13.97 -5.77 15.33
CA TYR A 524 -14.22 -6.75 16.41
C TYR A 524 -12.95 -7.39 16.97
N ILE A 525 -11.86 -7.42 16.21
CA ILE A 525 -10.59 -8.01 16.67
C ILE A 525 -9.64 -6.92 17.15
N PHE A 526 -9.49 -5.84 16.39
CA PHE A 526 -8.57 -4.75 16.70
C PHE A 526 -9.21 -3.56 17.42
N GLY A 527 -10.54 -3.48 17.46
CA GLY A 527 -11.26 -2.42 18.17
C GLY A 527 -11.32 -1.07 17.45
N PHE A 528 -10.95 -1.01 16.17
CA PHE A 528 -10.97 0.25 15.41
C PHE A 528 -12.41 0.73 15.18
N GLU A 529 -12.67 2.02 15.44
CA GLU A 529 -14.02 2.59 15.38
C GLU A 529 -14.53 2.76 13.95
N ALA A 530 -13.65 3.22 13.05
CA ALA A 530 -13.93 3.50 11.64
C ALA A 530 -12.77 3.05 10.74
N PHE A 531 -12.99 3.04 9.41
CA PHE A 531 -11.90 2.96 8.45
C PHE A 531 -11.29 4.35 8.24
N ALA A 532 -9.98 4.41 8.04
CA ALA A 532 -9.36 5.59 7.46
C ALA A 532 -9.98 5.89 6.08
N ASP A 533 -10.07 7.17 5.74
CA ASP A 533 -10.64 7.72 4.51
C ASP A 533 -10.01 7.10 3.24
N THR A 534 -8.69 6.91 3.27
CA THR A 534 -7.89 6.36 2.17
C THR A 534 -7.87 4.83 2.11
N THR A 535 -8.22 4.12 3.19
CA THR A 535 -8.15 2.64 3.26
C THR A 535 -8.92 1.97 2.12
N PRO A 536 -10.20 2.31 1.84
CA PRO A 536 -10.95 1.70 0.74
C PRO A 536 -10.31 1.96 -0.62
N LEU A 537 -9.74 3.15 -0.83
CA LEU A 537 -9.10 3.54 -2.08
C LEU A 537 -7.83 2.72 -2.32
N TYR A 538 -6.93 2.69 -1.35
CA TYR A 538 -5.67 1.94 -1.44
C TYR A 538 -5.92 0.45 -1.56
N ALA A 539 -6.79 -0.12 -0.73
CA ALA A 539 -7.14 -1.53 -0.82
C ALA A 539 -7.69 -1.88 -2.20
N PHE A 540 -8.57 -1.05 -2.76
CA PHE A 540 -9.13 -1.27 -4.09
C PHE A 540 -8.06 -1.28 -5.17
N VAL A 541 -7.24 -0.21 -5.23
CA VAL A 541 -6.23 -0.07 -6.27
C VAL A 541 -5.22 -1.20 -6.18
N PHE A 542 -4.71 -1.52 -4.99
CA PHE A 542 -3.73 -2.59 -4.83
C PHE A 542 -4.31 -3.98 -5.09
N LEU A 543 -5.51 -4.30 -4.60
CA LEU A 543 -6.15 -5.60 -4.85
C LEU A 543 -6.46 -5.81 -6.32
N VAL A 544 -6.90 -4.77 -7.02
CA VAL A 544 -7.13 -4.84 -8.46
C VAL A 544 -5.78 -4.97 -9.18
N ALA A 545 -4.85 -4.06 -8.94
CA ALA A 545 -3.54 -4.02 -9.60
C ALA A 545 -2.74 -5.32 -9.43
N LEU A 546 -2.67 -5.83 -8.19
CA LEU A 546 -1.91 -7.03 -7.83
C LEU A 546 -2.70 -8.34 -7.96
N GLY A 547 -4.03 -8.31 -7.99
CA GLY A 547 -4.85 -9.53 -8.11
C GLY A 547 -5.00 -10.01 -9.56
N ILE A 548 -4.90 -9.10 -10.53
CA ILE A 548 -5.17 -9.45 -11.94
C ILE A 548 -4.02 -10.22 -12.58
N ASP A 549 -2.79 -9.93 -12.20
CA ASP A 549 -1.59 -10.38 -12.88
C ASP A 549 -1.45 -11.91 -12.94
N TYR A 550 -1.80 -12.61 -11.87
CA TYR A 550 -1.80 -14.07 -11.85
C TYR A 550 -3.03 -14.65 -12.57
N THR A 551 -4.12 -13.88 -12.75
CA THR A 551 -5.33 -14.38 -13.42
C THR A 551 -5.05 -14.40 -14.90
N ILE A 552 -4.36 -13.36 -15.37
CA ILE A 552 -3.72 -13.34 -16.66
C ILE A 552 -2.80 -14.55 -16.83
N PHE A 553 -1.93 -14.87 -15.87
CA PHE A 553 -1.02 -16.02 -16.00
C PHE A 553 -1.76 -17.37 -16.14
N LEU A 554 -2.74 -17.64 -15.27
CA LEU A 554 -3.55 -18.85 -15.34
C LEU A 554 -4.33 -18.94 -16.66
N ILE A 555 -4.98 -17.85 -17.06
CA ILE A 555 -5.85 -17.84 -18.26
C ILE A 555 -5.04 -17.84 -19.55
N THR A 556 -3.92 -17.12 -19.62
CA THR A 556 -3.03 -17.16 -20.80
C THR A 556 -2.45 -18.55 -21.00
N ARG A 557 -2.01 -19.23 -19.94
CA ARG A 557 -1.55 -20.61 -20.02
C ARG A 557 -2.70 -21.57 -20.37
N ALA A 558 -3.87 -21.41 -19.76
CA ALA A 558 -5.06 -22.17 -20.14
C ALA A 558 -5.42 -22.00 -21.62
N ARG A 559 -5.25 -20.80 -22.19
CA ARG A 559 -5.45 -20.52 -23.62
C ARG A 559 -4.44 -21.24 -24.52
N GLU A 560 -3.19 -21.32 -24.09
CA GLU A 560 -2.14 -22.05 -24.81
C GLU A 560 -2.47 -23.54 -24.88
N GLU A 561 -2.81 -24.13 -23.73
CA GLU A 561 -3.18 -25.54 -23.61
C GLU A 561 -4.51 -25.84 -24.33
N ALA A 562 -5.46 -24.91 -24.31
CA ALA A 562 -6.77 -25.06 -24.99
C ALA A 562 -6.63 -25.29 -26.50
N LYS A 563 -5.57 -24.79 -27.14
CA LYS A 563 -5.31 -25.05 -28.57
C LYS A 563 -5.02 -26.51 -28.88
N GLU A 564 -4.55 -27.27 -27.89
CA GLU A 564 -4.19 -28.68 -28.06
C GLU A 564 -5.25 -29.62 -27.50
N VAL A 565 -5.85 -29.29 -26.34
CA VAL A 565 -6.76 -30.20 -25.61
C VAL A 565 -8.16 -29.65 -25.35
N GLY A 566 -8.48 -28.46 -25.89
CA GLY A 566 -9.76 -27.77 -25.69
C GLY A 566 -9.83 -27.00 -24.36
N THR A 567 -10.73 -26.03 -24.26
CA THR A 567 -10.77 -25.06 -23.15
C THR A 567 -10.95 -25.70 -21.78
N LYS A 568 -11.82 -26.71 -21.68
CA LYS A 568 -12.15 -27.37 -20.40
C LYS A 568 -10.95 -28.16 -19.83
N GLU A 569 -10.21 -28.87 -20.67
CA GLU A 569 -9.04 -29.61 -20.19
C GLU A 569 -7.84 -28.67 -20.04
N GLY A 570 -7.72 -27.66 -20.91
CA GLY A 570 -6.64 -26.67 -20.87
C GLY A 570 -6.58 -25.89 -19.57
N VAL A 571 -7.72 -25.48 -19.00
CA VAL A 571 -7.75 -24.77 -17.70
C VAL A 571 -7.32 -25.66 -16.54
N LEU A 572 -7.66 -26.95 -16.57
CA LEU A 572 -7.27 -27.91 -15.51
C LEU A 572 -5.77 -28.23 -15.58
N ARG A 573 -5.23 -28.44 -16.79
CA ARG A 573 -3.78 -28.62 -16.98
C ARG A 573 -3.00 -27.40 -16.54
N SER A 574 -3.51 -26.21 -16.86
CA SER A 574 -2.91 -24.96 -16.37
C SER A 574 -2.95 -24.90 -14.85
N LEU A 575 -4.09 -25.18 -14.22
CA LEU A 575 -4.23 -25.17 -12.76
C LEU A 575 -3.26 -26.15 -12.08
N SER A 576 -3.11 -27.36 -12.61
CA SER A 576 -2.17 -28.35 -12.07
C SER A 576 -0.72 -27.91 -12.19
N ALA A 577 -0.34 -27.30 -13.33
CA ALA A 577 1.05 -26.86 -13.57
C ALA A 577 1.42 -25.59 -12.79
N THR A 578 0.50 -24.63 -12.66
CA THR A 578 0.81 -23.30 -12.12
C THR A 578 0.26 -23.06 -10.72
N GLY A 579 -0.71 -23.86 -10.25
CA GLY A 579 -1.43 -23.62 -9.00
C GLY A 579 -0.52 -23.54 -7.76
N GLY A 580 0.53 -24.35 -7.70
CA GLY A 580 1.46 -24.36 -6.57
C GLY A 580 2.27 -23.07 -6.46
N VAL A 581 2.84 -22.64 -7.59
CA VAL A 581 3.65 -21.42 -7.68
C VAL A 581 2.78 -20.20 -7.41
N ILE A 582 1.60 -20.14 -8.02
CA ILE A 582 0.68 -19.00 -7.84
C ILE A 582 0.18 -18.93 -6.39
N THR A 583 -0.17 -20.06 -5.77
CA THR A 583 -0.63 -20.05 -4.37
C THR A 583 0.47 -19.63 -3.41
N SER A 584 1.70 -20.12 -3.61
CA SER A 584 2.84 -19.65 -2.80
C SER A 584 3.12 -18.16 -2.98
N ALA A 585 2.98 -17.65 -4.20
CA ALA A 585 3.18 -16.23 -4.50
C ALA A 585 2.09 -15.36 -3.87
N GLY A 586 0.82 -15.76 -3.95
CA GLY A 586 -0.29 -15.05 -3.33
C GLY A 586 -0.23 -15.05 -1.80
N ILE A 587 0.11 -16.19 -1.17
CA ILE A 587 0.32 -16.23 0.30
C ILE A 587 1.48 -15.33 0.72
N LEU A 588 2.56 -15.32 -0.07
CA LEU A 588 3.71 -14.45 0.18
C LEU A 588 3.32 -12.98 0.09
N LEU A 589 2.65 -12.58 -0.99
CA LEU A 589 2.19 -11.22 -1.18
C LEU A 589 1.25 -10.77 -0.05
N ALA A 590 0.28 -11.61 0.32
CA ALA A 590 -0.61 -11.33 1.44
C ALA A 590 0.18 -11.10 2.74
N ALA A 591 1.11 -12.01 3.06
CA ALA A 591 1.89 -11.92 4.29
C ALA A 591 2.83 -10.70 4.34
N VAL A 592 3.32 -10.24 3.19
CA VAL A 592 4.10 -8.99 3.09
C VAL A 592 3.22 -7.78 3.40
N PHE A 593 2.00 -7.71 2.86
CA PHE A 593 1.06 -6.64 3.20
C PHE A 593 0.61 -6.67 4.66
N ALA A 594 0.48 -7.85 5.27
CA ALA A 594 0.20 -7.98 6.70
C ALA A 594 1.31 -7.35 7.58
N ALA A 595 2.54 -7.21 7.07
CA ALA A 595 3.62 -6.55 7.79
C ALA A 595 3.39 -5.04 7.99
N LEU A 596 2.50 -4.40 7.22
CA LEU A 596 2.12 -3.00 7.46
C LEU A 596 1.47 -2.80 8.83
N GLY A 597 0.81 -3.82 9.38
CA GLY A 597 0.24 -3.77 10.73
C GLY A 597 1.28 -3.75 11.86
N VAL A 598 2.58 -3.85 11.54
CA VAL A 598 3.66 -3.60 12.49
C VAL A 598 3.87 -2.09 12.70
N LEU A 599 3.46 -1.28 11.72
CA LEU A 599 3.53 0.15 11.86
C LEU A 599 2.41 0.64 12.79
N PRO A 600 2.71 1.60 13.67
CA PRO A 600 1.82 2.08 14.74
C PRO A 600 0.66 2.99 14.25
N LEU A 601 0.32 2.95 12.96
CA LEU A 601 -0.82 3.68 12.40
C LEU A 601 -1.95 2.75 12.00
N VAL A 602 -3.17 3.16 12.35
CA VAL A 602 -4.40 2.43 12.05
C VAL A 602 -4.62 2.31 10.54
N VAL A 603 -4.37 3.38 9.75
CA VAL A 603 -4.51 3.34 8.28
C VAL A 603 -3.62 2.26 7.65
N LEU A 604 -2.37 2.13 8.09
CA LEU A 604 -1.43 1.14 7.55
C LEU A 604 -1.81 -0.28 7.95
N ALA A 605 -2.24 -0.48 9.20
CA ALA A 605 -2.77 -1.75 9.67
C ALA A 605 -4.02 -2.18 8.90
N GLN A 606 -4.97 -1.25 8.69
CA GLN A 606 -6.20 -1.52 7.95
C GLN A 606 -5.94 -1.86 6.48
N VAL A 607 -5.10 -1.09 5.79
CA VAL A 607 -4.65 -1.40 4.42
C VAL A 607 -4.01 -2.79 4.37
N GLY A 608 -3.12 -3.10 5.31
CA GLY A 608 -2.48 -4.41 5.43
C GLY A 608 -3.48 -5.55 5.62
N ILE A 609 -4.46 -5.39 6.52
CA ILE A 609 -5.52 -6.38 6.81
C ILE A 609 -6.39 -6.62 5.59
N VAL A 610 -6.92 -5.55 4.97
CA VAL A 610 -7.85 -5.68 3.84
C VAL A 610 -7.13 -6.31 2.64
N ILE A 611 -5.90 -5.88 2.33
CA ILE A 611 -5.12 -6.44 1.22
C ILE A 611 -4.75 -7.90 1.51
N PHE A 612 -4.32 -8.23 2.74
CA PHE A 612 -4.03 -9.61 3.15
C PHE A 612 -5.22 -10.53 2.87
N ILE A 613 -6.41 -10.13 3.33
CA ILE A 613 -7.65 -10.90 3.11
C ILE A 613 -7.98 -10.99 1.63
N GLY A 614 -7.96 -9.86 0.91
CA GLY A 614 -8.35 -9.82 -0.49
C GLY A 614 -7.43 -10.66 -1.38
N VAL A 615 -6.12 -10.61 -1.16
CA VAL A 615 -5.16 -11.45 -1.90
C VAL A 615 -5.38 -12.94 -1.61
N LEU A 616 -5.68 -13.32 -0.36
CA LEU A 616 -5.99 -14.72 -0.02
C LEU A 616 -7.31 -15.20 -0.61
N LEU A 617 -8.37 -14.39 -0.54
CA LEU A 617 -9.67 -14.69 -1.15
C LEU A 617 -9.52 -14.85 -2.67
N ASP A 618 -8.81 -13.93 -3.32
CA ASP A 618 -8.57 -13.99 -4.75
C ASP A 618 -7.76 -15.24 -5.12
N THR A 619 -6.64 -15.48 -4.43
CA THR A 619 -5.73 -16.59 -4.73
C THR A 619 -6.38 -17.96 -4.48
N LEU A 620 -7.01 -18.15 -3.32
CA LEU A 620 -7.49 -19.46 -2.88
C LEU A 620 -8.91 -19.76 -3.35
N ILE A 621 -9.79 -18.77 -3.38
CA ILE A 621 -11.20 -18.96 -3.72
C ILE A 621 -11.46 -18.60 -5.18
N VAL A 622 -11.08 -17.40 -5.61
CA VAL A 622 -11.47 -16.94 -6.96
C VAL A 622 -10.66 -17.65 -8.04
N ARG A 623 -9.35 -17.46 -8.02
CA ARG A 623 -8.43 -17.96 -9.04
C ARG A 623 -8.37 -19.47 -9.11
N THR A 624 -8.27 -20.12 -7.97
CA THR A 624 -7.99 -21.57 -7.91
C THR A 624 -9.27 -22.39 -8.09
N VAL A 625 -10.43 -21.82 -7.73
CA VAL A 625 -11.69 -22.56 -7.62
C VAL A 625 -12.78 -21.96 -8.52
N LEU A 626 -13.15 -20.69 -8.30
CA LEU A 626 -14.28 -20.05 -8.99
C LEU A 626 -14.02 -19.88 -10.50
N ILE A 627 -12.87 -19.33 -10.90
CA ILE A 627 -12.54 -19.05 -12.31
C ILE A 627 -12.47 -20.37 -13.12
N PRO A 628 -11.73 -21.41 -12.71
CA PRO A 628 -11.78 -22.71 -13.37
C PRO A 628 -13.19 -23.29 -13.44
N ALA A 629 -14.01 -23.16 -12.39
CA ALA A 629 -15.40 -23.63 -12.41
C ALA A 629 -16.25 -22.88 -13.45
N ILE A 630 -16.12 -21.56 -13.54
CA ILE A 630 -16.80 -20.75 -14.56
C ILE A 630 -16.35 -21.15 -15.96
N VAL A 631 -15.05 -21.37 -16.18
CA VAL A 631 -14.52 -21.85 -17.47
C VAL A 631 -15.08 -23.24 -17.82
N GLN A 632 -15.24 -24.15 -16.84
CA GLN A 632 -15.89 -25.45 -17.07
C GLN A 632 -17.35 -25.32 -17.50
N LEU A 633 -18.09 -24.35 -16.95
CA LEU A 633 -19.49 -24.09 -17.27
C LEU A 633 -19.65 -23.44 -18.66
N LEU A 634 -18.85 -22.41 -18.95
CA LEU A 634 -18.96 -21.64 -20.19
C LEU A 634 -18.28 -22.32 -21.38
N GLY A 635 -17.24 -23.14 -21.13
CA GLY A 635 -16.43 -23.75 -22.17
C GLY A 635 -15.90 -22.71 -23.16
N GLU A 636 -16.05 -22.99 -24.45
CA GLU A 636 -15.55 -22.12 -25.53
C GLU A 636 -16.15 -20.72 -25.57
N ARG A 637 -17.33 -20.52 -24.98
CA ARG A 637 -17.96 -19.19 -24.92
C ARG A 637 -17.11 -18.21 -24.11
N PHE A 638 -16.29 -18.70 -23.18
CA PHE A 638 -15.37 -17.88 -22.38
C PHE A 638 -14.41 -17.04 -23.25
N TRP A 639 -14.05 -17.54 -24.43
CA TRP A 639 -13.14 -16.86 -25.33
C TRP A 639 -13.81 -15.87 -26.29
N TRP A 640 -15.13 -15.77 -26.30
CA TRP A 640 -15.86 -14.95 -27.27
C TRP A 640 -15.37 -13.49 -27.26
N PRO A 641 -15.07 -12.90 -28.44
CA PRO A 641 -15.29 -13.40 -29.82
C PRO A 641 -14.16 -14.25 -30.43
N ALA A 642 -13.07 -14.51 -29.70
CA ALA A 642 -12.02 -15.42 -30.17
C ALA A 642 -12.48 -16.89 -30.08
N HIS A 643 -12.03 -17.72 -31.04
CA HIS A 643 -12.29 -19.16 -31.07
C HIS A 643 -10.96 -19.93 -31.14
N PRO A 644 -10.38 -20.34 -30.00
CA PRO A 644 -9.14 -21.12 -29.96
C PRO A 644 -9.24 -22.46 -30.70
N ASP A 645 -10.44 -23.04 -30.73
CA ASP A 645 -10.76 -24.36 -31.29
C ASP A 645 -10.60 -24.51 -32.81
N LYS A 646 -10.47 -23.41 -33.57
CA LYS A 646 -10.19 -23.53 -35.02
C LYS A 646 -8.85 -24.25 -35.30
N PHE A 647 -7.97 -24.40 -34.30
CA PHE A 647 -6.70 -25.11 -34.42
C PHE A 647 -6.75 -26.58 -33.96
N ALA A 648 -7.53 -26.92 -32.92
CA ALA A 648 -7.67 -28.30 -32.43
C ALA A 648 -8.35 -29.22 -33.46
N GLY A 649 -9.37 -28.69 -34.16
CA GLY A 649 -10.10 -29.41 -35.21
C GLY A 649 -9.27 -29.73 -36.46
N LYS A 650 -8.05 -29.18 -36.63
CA LYS A 650 -7.12 -29.55 -37.70
C LYS A 650 -6.18 -30.68 -37.28
N LYS A 651 -5.62 -30.66 -36.06
CA LYS A 651 -4.73 -31.71 -35.54
C LYS A 651 -5.49 -33.02 -35.31
N ALA A 652 -6.62 -32.98 -34.60
CA ALA A 652 -7.43 -34.17 -34.34
C ALA A 652 -8.01 -34.78 -35.63
N LYS A 653 -8.29 -33.95 -36.65
CA LYS A 653 -8.78 -34.39 -37.95
C LYS A 653 -7.64 -34.92 -38.85
N ALA A 654 -6.41 -34.41 -38.70
CA ALA A 654 -5.20 -34.95 -39.35
C ALA A 654 -4.72 -36.27 -38.73
N GLU A 655 -4.88 -36.42 -37.41
CA GLU A 655 -4.61 -37.68 -36.70
C GLU A 655 -5.70 -38.73 -36.96
N ALA A 656 -6.96 -38.31 -37.10
CA ALA A 656 -8.06 -39.20 -37.48
C ALA A 656 -8.11 -39.52 -38.99
N SER A 657 -7.54 -38.68 -39.87
CA SER A 657 -7.45 -38.94 -41.33
C SER A 657 -6.25 -39.80 -41.72
N GLY A 658 -5.38 -40.17 -40.78
CA GLY A 658 -4.24 -41.06 -41.05
C GLY A 658 -3.11 -40.44 -41.89
N GLU A 659 -3.15 -39.14 -42.19
CA GLU A 659 -2.16 -38.49 -43.08
C GLU A 659 -0.76 -38.29 -42.43
N ALA A 660 -0.63 -38.51 -41.12
CA ALA A 660 0.63 -38.29 -40.40
C ALA A 660 1.56 -39.53 -40.32
N LYS A 661 1.19 -40.67 -40.91
CA LYS A 661 1.94 -41.94 -40.73
C LYS A 661 2.70 -42.47 -41.95
N ASP A 662 2.79 -41.74 -43.07
CA ASP A 662 3.38 -42.27 -44.32
C ASP A 662 4.60 -41.50 -44.86
N LYS A 663 5.49 -41.01 -43.98
CA LYS A 663 6.76 -40.38 -44.44
C LYS A 663 8.04 -40.82 -43.73
N THR A 664 7.98 -41.89 -42.96
CA THR A 664 9.16 -42.50 -42.35
C THR A 664 8.94 -44.00 -42.32
N ASP A 665 9.24 -44.67 -43.45
CA ASP A 665 9.83 -46.02 -43.53
C ASP A 665 9.65 -46.65 -44.94
N SER A 666 10.57 -46.34 -45.86
CA SER A 666 10.93 -47.13 -47.05
C SER A 666 12.17 -46.42 -47.68
N GLU A 667 13.39 -46.92 -47.75
CA GLU A 667 13.95 -48.27 -47.90
C GLU A 667 15.42 -48.33 -47.39
N PRO A 668 15.98 -49.52 -47.15
CA PRO A 668 17.41 -49.77 -46.97
C PRO A 668 18.15 -49.91 -48.31
N GLY A 669 19.46 -49.63 -48.32
CA GLY A 669 20.24 -49.41 -49.54
C GLY A 669 20.77 -50.64 -50.28
N ALA A 670 21.45 -50.39 -51.41
CA ALA A 670 22.57 -51.19 -51.94
C ALA A 670 23.24 -50.48 -53.14
N GLU A 671 24.55 -50.70 -53.22
CA GLU A 671 25.58 -50.27 -54.16
C GLU A 671 25.29 -50.49 -55.67
N ALA A 672 25.93 -49.68 -56.54
CA ALA A 672 26.84 -50.17 -57.59
C ALA A 672 27.49 -49.04 -58.44
N LYS A 673 28.83 -49.04 -58.44
CA LYS A 673 29.77 -48.77 -59.55
C LYS A 673 29.39 -47.77 -60.66
N ALA A 674 30.20 -46.71 -60.78
CA ALA A 674 31.25 -46.56 -61.81
C ALA A 674 32.15 -45.37 -61.47
#